data_AF-A0A6A5B3K8-F1
#
_entry.id   AF-A0A6A5B3K8-F1
#
_cell.length_a   1.000
_cell.length_b   1.000
_cell.length_c   1.000
_cell.angle_alpha   90.00
_cell.angle_beta   90.00
_cell.angle_gamma   90.00
#
_symmetry.space_group_name_H-M   'P 1'
#
loop_
_entity.id
_entity.type
_entity.pdbx_description
1 polymer ?
#
loop_
_entity_poly.entity_id
_entity_poly.type
_entity_poly.pdbx_seq_one_letter_code
_entity_poly.pdbx_strand_id
1 'polypeptide(L)'
;MFDITIVSHTLVTASTPYVLYCISIQVDDLNAQWSVERRYSQLRDLHTELANYFQNLPDFPPKYWKGNLKEQKISERQTLLNQYFKTLTRRDDIFKAGLVPLFVLQFFSAPAPVKELYVNPSLTLRKSSEKLIQTLNDDVSPSGMSDNSPSASSKRRSGSSYDIEAEKPINEWTVDEVASWILQLNQVYNNNNNMIQSKFTEVLKSESIDGSVLIYLTTRDMIKMGTRISVSASTGQLNSVVSDAFASIIIENILRVKEAQKESGLYKIGNRDDMGDTDDDFDEQSEHPESSTFMTTTTTTTAMNTDYDDDDDDLKQDLIGTVVPSATSRSDNHMHSISSSGQSSFSGRICPEFNLDTELTKEEQESYNYCMKKIMNLKDPVPESIRRRLCQDLVIPQRFKFKYLNPNSIPQEVLMMNSRRKEGPYLKIKLIITELGEGFTHRTIRRLGSLVGHNEIKSSEFGLFHSSLIIGPVQLEWTDNSIVVPRKEKSSSKAVFAVDVCKIRGQENLNDIYDKLAHFCTFWNGHRLYVQKDTNCQHFVVELLKAIGVYNQFKKNIESTILGKYLNKLKEFGTCEMSYIIPEHLAQRILKECKDEISSSLKQLLQTSLKGKEIVFNSHSVLDEYYETVLKVEPTYFDLGDHKKEEELLKAYDRAFWLRRQSSKLSNDPRVKPLRDPCPFDTNGGANTVKEGAFYLGDYAPEYPVPSTVLNQLKQQQRRNK
;
A
#
# COMPACT_ATOMS: atom_id res chain seq x y z
N MET A 1 38.04 6.49 9.84
CA MET A 1 38.05 6.92 8.42
C MET A 1 37.65 5.75 7.53
N PHE A 2 36.93 5.98 6.42
CA PHE A 2 36.65 4.93 5.43
C PHE A 2 37.76 4.86 4.38
N ASP A 3 38.34 3.67 4.20
CA ASP A 3 39.20 3.34 3.06
C ASP A 3 38.47 2.32 2.17
N ILE A 4 38.22 2.71 0.91
CA ILE A 4 37.45 1.93 -0.05
C ILE A 4 38.33 1.69 -1.27
N THR A 5 38.69 0.42 -1.48
CA THR A 5 39.59 0.01 -2.57
C THR A 5 39.03 -1.18 -3.32
N ILE A 6 38.99 -1.10 -4.65
CA ILE A 6 38.72 -2.22 -5.55
C ILE A 6 39.97 -3.07 -5.69
N VAL A 7 39.96 -4.22 -5.02
CA VAL A 7 41.11 -5.13 -4.92
C VAL A 7 41.23 -6.06 -6.13
N SER A 8 40.10 -6.47 -6.72
CA SER A 8 40.08 -7.37 -7.87
C SER A 8 38.79 -7.22 -8.66
N HIS A 9 38.72 -7.91 -9.80
CA HIS A 9 37.50 -8.03 -10.58
C HIS A 9 37.34 -9.46 -11.11
N THR A 10 36.11 -9.84 -11.46
CA THR A 10 35.78 -11.17 -11.98
C THR A 10 34.79 -11.03 -13.13
N LEU A 11 35.12 -11.63 -14.28
CA LEU A 11 34.21 -11.74 -15.41
C LEU A 11 33.26 -12.92 -15.18
N VAL A 12 31.97 -12.62 -15.04
CA VAL A 12 30.92 -13.63 -14.87
C VAL A 12 30.34 -13.98 -16.23
N THR A 13 30.46 -15.24 -16.62
CA THR A 13 29.98 -15.81 -17.89
C THR A 13 28.54 -16.31 -17.78
N ALA A 14 27.61 -15.41 -17.46
CA ALA A 14 26.17 -15.69 -17.50
C ALA A 14 25.62 -15.60 -18.95
N SER A 15 24.31 -15.80 -19.13
CA SER A 15 23.62 -15.60 -20.43
C SER A 15 23.89 -14.22 -21.05
N THR A 16 24.15 -13.22 -20.21
CA THR A 16 24.72 -11.93 -20.60
C THR A 16 25.95 -11.68 -19.74
N PRO A 17 27.17 -11.70 -20.29
CA PRO A 17 28.39 -11.58 -19.49
C PRO A 17 28.55 -10.19 -18.86
N TYR A 18 29.04 -10.14 -17.63
CA TYR A 18 29.26 -8.91 -16.87
C TYR A 18 30.47 -9.01 -15.94
N VAL A 19 30.94 -7.86 -15.45
CA VAL A 19 32.09 -7.77 -14.53
C VAL A 19 31.62 -7.43 -13.13
N LEU A 20 32.07 -8.20 -12.15
CA LEU A 20 32.00 -7.88 -10.72
C LEU A 20 33.33 -7.29 -10.26
N TYR A 21 33.26 -6.21 -9.50
CA TYR A 21 34.39 -5.61 -8.80
C TYR A 21 34.32 -6.00 -7.33
N CYS A 22 35.39 -6.57 -6.80
CA CYS A 22 35.53 -6.86 -5.38
C CYS A 22 36.09 -5.62 -4.69
N ILE A 23 35.28 -5.03 -3.81
CA ILE A 23 35.54 -3.77 -3.12
C ILE A 23 35.84 -4.11 -1.66
N SER A 24 37.06 -3.84 -1.21
CA SER A 24 37.46 -3.90 0.19
C SER A 24 37.11 -2.58 0.86
N ILE A 25 36.42 -2.65 2.00
CA ILE A 25 36.09 -1.51 2.85
C ILE A 25 36.77 -1.72 4.18
N GLN A 26 37.56 -0.73 4.60
CA GLN A 26 38.18 -0.65 5.91
C GLN A 26 37.68 0.61 6.63
N VAL A 27 37.30 0.47 7.89
CA VAL A 27 36.87 1.58 8.75
C VAL A 27 37.84 1.66 9.93
N ASP A 28 38.82 2.55 9.81
CA ASP A 28 39.95 2.62 10.74
C ASP A 28 39.51 2.82 12.20
N ASP A 29 38.50 3.67 12.42
CA ASP A 29 38.05 4.03 13.77
C ASP A 29 37.35 2.86 14.49
N LEU A 30 36.86 1.88 13.72
CA LEU A 30 36.17 0.69 14.23
C LEU A 30 37.05 -0.57 14.14
N ASN A 31 38.26 -0.46 13.57
CA ASN A 31 39.10 -1.60 13.23
C ASN A 31 38.32 -2.71 12.48
N ALA A 32 37.42 -2.30 11.59
CA ALA A 32 36.52 -3.19 10.86
C ALA A 32 36.93 -3.25 9.39
N GLN A 33 36.94 -4.46 8.82
CA GLN A 33 37.22 -4.67 7.40
C GLN A 33 36.29 -5.75 6.84
N TRP A 34 35.77 -5.52 5.65
CA TRP A 34 35.00 -6.51 4.89
C TRP A 34 35.10 -6.23 3.39
N SER A 35 34.54 -7.11 2.56
CA SER A 35 34.47 -6.91 1.13
C SER A 35 33.06 -7.10 0.58
N VAL A 36 32.77 -6.43 -0.53
CA VAL A 36 31.52 -6.60 -1.29
C VAL A 36 31.80 -6.67 -2.79
N GLU A 37 30.96 -7.43 -3.51
CA GLU A 37 31.03 -7.51 -4.97
C GLU A 37 29.93 -6.65 -5.60
N ARG A 38 30.31 -5.79 -6.56
CA ARG A 38 29.36 -4.91 -7.27
C ARG A 38 29.68 -4.82 -8.75
N ARG A 39 28.64 -4.72 -9.57
CA ARG A 39 28.76 -4.40 -11.00
C ARG A 39 29.02 -2.90 -11.20
N TYR A 40 29.64 -2.56 -12.32
CA TYR A 40 29.83 -1.14 -12.70
C TYR A 40 28.52 -0.33 -12.70
N SER A 41 27.40 -0.91 -13.16
CA SER A 41 26.11 -0.23 -13.14
C SER A 41 25.67 0.14 -11.73
N GLN A 42 25.83 -0.77 -10.75
CA GLN A 42 25.46 -0.51 -9.36
C GLN A 42 26.32 0.60 -8.75
N LEU A 43 27.61 0.67 -9.10
CA LEU A 43 28.49 1.75 -8.66
C LEU A 43 28.10 3.09 -9.27
N ARG A 44 27.63 3.08 -10.53
CA ARG A 44 27.11 4.27 -11.20
C ARG A 44 25.80 4.75 -10.55
N ASP A 45 24.92 3.82 -10.18
CA ASP A 45 23.67 4.14 -9.50
C ASP A 45 23.94 4.80 -8.15
N LEU A 46 24.93 4.31 -7.38
CA LEU A 46 25.39 4.97 -6.15
C LEU A 46 25.87 6.40 -6.43
N HIS A 47 26.65 6.62 -7.50
CA HIS A 47 27.11 7.96 -7.86
C HIS A 47 25.95 8.90 -8.23
N THR A 48 24.97 8.42 -9.00
CA THR A 48 23.75 9.19 -9.34
C THR A 48 22.96 9.52 -8.08
N GLU A 49 22.82 8.58 -7.15
CA GLU A 49 22.15 8.81 -5.88
C GLU A 49 22.89 9.86 -5.05
N LEU A 50 24.21 9.76 -4.92
CA LEU A 50 25.03 10.79 -4.26
C LEU A 50 24.84 12.16 -4.93
N ALA A 51 24.75 12.24 -6.26
CA ALA A 51 24.64 13.51 -6.99
C ALA A 51 23.33 14.25 -6.71
N ASN A 52 22.29 13.54 -6.26
CA ASN A 52 21.02 14.14 -5.85
C ASN A 52 21.13 14.89 -4.52
N TYR A 53 22.09 14.53 -3.66
CA TYR A 53 22.25 15.10 -2.32
C TYR A 53 23.49 15.99 -2.19
N PHE A 54 24.52 15.75 -3.00
CA PHE A 54 25.82 16.39 -2.88
C PHE A 54 26.25 17.03 -4.20
N GLN A 55 26.69 18.28 -4.11
CA GLN A 55 27.25 19.01 -5.25
C GLN A 55 28.75 18.70 -5.42
N ASN A 56 29.29 18.92 -6.63
CA ASN A 56 30.72 18.81 -6.94
C ASN A 56 31.36 17.45 -6.64
N LEU A 57 30.64 16.35 -6.88
CA LEU A 57 31.19 15.00 -6.75
C LEU A 57 32.39 14.79 -7.68
N PRO A 58 33.36 13.93 -7.31
CA PRO A 58 34.42 13.53 -8.23
C PRO A 58 33.84 12.88 -9.49
N ASP A 59 34.49 13.08 -10.63
CA ASP A 59 34.05 12.52 -11.91
C ASP A 59 33.95 10.99 -11.83
N PHE A 60 32.80 10.47 -12.24
CA PHE A 60 32.59 9.03 -12.28
C PHE A 60 33.20 8.42 -13.56
N PRO A 61 33.87 7.25 -13.48
CA PRO A 61 34.50 6.63 -14.64
C PRO A 61 33.51 6.40 -15.79
N PRO A 62 33.86 6.69 -17.06
CA PRO A 62 32.92 6.64 -18.17
C PRO A 62 32.51 5.21 -18.59
N LYS A 63 31.32 5.10 -19.20
CA LYS A 63 30.82 3.84 -19.76
C LYS A 63 31.54 3.54 -21.09
N TYR A 64 32.10 2.34 -21.21
CA TYR A 64 32.65 1.86 -22.49
C TYR A 64 31.53 1.19 -23.28
N TRP A 65 31.24 1.71 -24.47
CA TRP A 65 30.20 1.19 -25.35
C TRP A 65 30.67 0.02 -26.21
N LYS A 66 31.99 -0.08 -26.47
CA LYS A 66 32.62 -1.17 -27.22
C LYS A 66 33.75 -1.77 -26.39
N GLY A 67 33.80 -3.11 -26.31
CA GLY A 67 34.88 -3.83 -25.62
C GLY A 67 34.89 -3.66 -24.10
N ASN A 68 33.74 -3.43 -23.47
CA ASN A 68 33.59 -3.30 -22.01
C ASN A 68 34.01 -4.57 -21.23
N LEU A 69 34.12 -5.71 -21.90
CA LEU A 69 34.57 -6.99 -21.34
C LEU A 69 36.04 -7.31 -21.68
N LYS A 70 36.75 -6.43 -22.40
CA LYS A 70 38.18 -6.63 -22.66
C LYS A 70 38.96 -6.32 -21.38
N GLU A 71 39.86 -7.21 -20.99
CA GLU A 71 40.68 -7.11 -19.78
C GLU A 71 41.33 -5.73 -19.60
N GLN A 72 41.93 -5.19 -20.67
CA GLN A 72 42.52 -3.84 -20.66
C GLN A 72 41.53 -2.76 -20.21
N LYS A 73 40.28 -2.81 -20.70
CA LYS A 73 39.22 -1.86 -20.33
C LYS A 73 38.67 -2.11 -18.94
N ILE A 74 38.64 -3.35 -18.48
CA ILE A 74 38.23 -3.68 -17.12
C ILE A 74 39.25 -3.13 -16.11
N SER A 75 40.54 -3.34 -16.38
CA SER A 75 41.66 -2.86 -15.57
C SER A 75 41.79 -1.34 -15.57
N GLU A 76 41.64 -0.69 -16.73
CA GLU A 76 41.56 0.77 -16.85
C GLU A 76 40.43 1.34 -15.97
N ARG A 77 39.23 0.75 -16.06
CA ARG A 77 38.08 1.17 -15.23
C ARG A 77 38.29 0.90 -13.75
N GLN A 78 38.90 -0.23 -13.36
CA GLN A 78 39.23 -0.52 -11.97
C GLN A 78 40.12 0.58 -11.38
N THR A 79 41.12 1.02 -12.14
CA THR A 79 42.03 2.11 -11.74
C THR A 79 41.27 3.42 -11.53
N LEU A 80 40.40 3.78 -12.47
CA LEU A 80 39.58 5.00 -12.37
C LEU A 80 38.59 4.95 -11.21
N LEU A 81 37.98 3.78 -10.94
CA LEU A 81 37.08 3.61 -9.79
C LEU A 81 37.82 3.71 -8.46
N ASN A 82 39.06 3.19 -8.36
CA ASN A 82 39.91 3.39 -7.18
C ASN A 82 40.21 4.87 -6.95
N GLN A 83 40.52 5.62 -8.01
CA GLN A 83 40.73 7.07 -7.92
C GLN A 83 39.45 7.82 -7.49
N TYR A 84 38.29 7.42 -8.02
CA TYR A 84 37.00 7.95 -7.62
C TYR A 84 36.75 7.74 -6.12
N PHE A 85 36.85 6.51 -5.61
CA PHE A 85 36.60 6.22 -4.20
C PHE A 85 37.61 6.89 -3.27
N LYS A 86 38.89 6.93 -3.63
CA LYS A 86 39.92 7.65 -2.88
C LYS A 86 39.61 9.15 -2.76
N THR A 87 39.00 9.75 -3.77
CA THR A 87 38.59 11.16 -3.74
C THR A 87 37.29 11.34 -2.95
N LEU A 88 36.35 10.42 -3.13
CA LEU A 88 35.05 10.44 -2.48
C LEU A 88 35.15 10.26 -0.95
N THR A 89 35.99 9.33 -0.45
CA THR A 89 36.13 9.09 1.00
C THR A 89 36.82 10.22 1.75
N ARG A 90 37.46 11.16 1.04
CA ARG A 90 38.04 12.39 1.61
C ARG A 90 37.01 13.51 1.81
N ARG A 91 35.77 13.31 1.36
CA ARG A 91 34.69 14.29 1.51
C ARG A 91 34.02 14.13 2.86
N ASP A 92 34.30 15.06 3.76
CA ASP A 92 33.70 15.09 5.10
C ASP A 92 32.17 15.24 5.06
N ASP A 93 31.61 15.91 4.06
CA ASP A 93 30.15 16.03 3.93
C ASP A 93 29.45 14.71 3.58
N ILE A 94 30.19 13.69 3.14
CA ILE A 94 29.68 12.35 2.84
C ILE A 94 30.14 11.31 3.86
N PHE A 95 31.42 11.35 4.28
CA PHE A 95 32.07 10.29 5.06
C PHE A 95 32.48 10.70 6.48
N LYS A 96 32.03 11.86 6.99
CA LYS A 96 32.24 12.22 8.40
C LYS A 96 31.48 11.27 9.33
N ALA A 97 32.15 10.85 10.39
CA ALA A 97 31.57 9.99 11.41
C ALA A 97 30.24 10.57 11.94
N GLY A 98 29.19 9.76 11.93
CA GLY A 98 27.84 10.15 12.35
C GLY A 98 26.99 10.86 11.28
N LEU A 99 27.54 11.20 10.12
CA LEU A 99 26.82 11.84 9.01
C LEU A 99 26.81 11.01 7.71
N VAL A 100 27.37 9.79 7.74
CA VAL A 100 27.36 8.91 6.57
C VAL A 100 25.91 8.56 6.22
N PRO A 101 25.42 8.91 5.02
CA PRO A 101 24.05 8.59 4.64
C PRO A 101 23.77 7.09 4.73
N LEU A 102 22.59 6.72 5.24
CA LEU A 102 22.22 5.31 5.43
C LEU A 102 22.32 4.49 4.15
N PHE A 103 21.98 5.07 2.99
CA PHE A 103 22.08 4.38 1.70
C PHE A 103 23.54 4.06 1.31
N VAL A 104 24.51 4.89 1.72
CA VAL A 104 25.95 4.62 1.51
C VAL A 104 26.39 3.45 2.38
N LEU A 105 26.00 3.45 3.66
CA LEU A 105 26.27 2.32 4.57
C LEU A 105 25.62 1.03 4.06
N GLN A 106 24.38 1.10 3.59
CA GLN A 106 23.66 -0.04 3.03
C GLN A 106 24.32 -0.55 1.76
N PHE A 107 24.77 0.34 0.87
CA PHE A 107 25.45 -0.04 -0.36
C PHE A 107 26.72 -0.84 -0.09
N PHE A 108 27.50 -0.43 0.93
CA PHE A 108 28.74 -1.10 1.30
C PHE A 108 28.55 -2.25 2.28
N SER A 109 27.40 -2.43 2.91
CA SER A 109 27.18 -3.55 3.84
C SER A 109 27.33 -4.90 3.13
N ALA A 110 27.99 -5.85 3.78
CA ALA A 110 28.00 -7.23 3.31
C ALA A 110 26.56 -7.74 3.21
N PRO A 111 26.16 -8.40 2.10
CA PRO A 111 24.88 -9.09 2.08
C PRO A 111 24.88 -10.05 3.28
N ALA A 112 23.84 -9.98 4.12
CA ALA A 112 23.70 -10.90 5.23
C ALA A 112 23.90 -12.32 4.69
N PRO A 113 24.75 -13.16 5.32
CA PRO A 113 24.94 -14.52 4.85
C PRO A 113 23.55 -15.17 4.81
N VAL A 114 23.08 -15.49 3.61
CA VAL A 114 21.94 -16.38 3.44
C VAL A 114 22.41 -17.68 4.07
N LYS A 115 21.93 -17.99 5.28
CA LYS A 115 22.14 -19.30 5.86
C LYS A 115 21.60 -20.29 4.84
N GLU A 116 22.48 -21.03 4.19
CA GLU A 116 22.16 -22.28 3.51
C GLU A 116 21.66 -23.27 4.57
N LEU A 117 20.39 -23.11 4.96
CA LEU A 117 19.64 -24.11 5.71
C LEU A 117 18.83 -24.91 4.70
N TYR A 118 19.52 -25.69 3.88
CA TYR A 118 18.96 -26.88 3.24
C TYR A 118 20.00 -27.99 3.28
N VAL A 119 20.11 -28.61 4.45
CA VAL A 119 20.51 -30.01 4.55
C VAL A 119 19.46 -30.70 5.43
N ASN A 120 18.74 -31.64 4.81
CA ASN A 120 17.83 -32.59 5.44
C ASN A 120 18.42 -33.21 6.73
N PRO A 121 17.57 -33.46 7.73
CA PRO A 121 17.68 -34.68 8.49
C PRO A 121 16.35 -35.43 8.50
N SER A 122 16.15 -36.28 7.51
CA SER A 122 15.41 -37.52 7.73
C SER A 122 16.33 -38.45 8.54
N LEU A 123 16.03 -38.67 9.82
CA LEU A 123 16.15 -39.97 10.53
C LEU A 123 16.00 -39.82 12.06
N THR A 124 14.96 -40.50 12.57
CA THR A 124 14.83 -41.17 13.88
C THR A 124 15.06 -40.39 15.18
N LEU A 125 13.95 -40.13 15.89
CA LEU A 125 13.94 -40.30 17.35
C LEU A 125 12.63 -40.97 17.80
N ARG A 126 12.80 -42.21 18.27
CA ARG A 126 11.82 -43.03 18.99
C ARG A 126 11.70 -42.55 20.44
N LYS A 127 10.46 -42.60 20.94
CA LYS A 127 10.04 -42.97 22.30
C LYS A 127 10.70 -42.25 23.49
N SER A 128 10.06 -41.19 23.99
CA SER A 128 10.14 -40.79 25.40
C SER A 128 8.92 -39.96 25.83
N SER A 129 7.73 -40.57 25.84
CA SER A 129 6.54 -39.92 26.42
C SER A 129 5.49 -40.93 26.93
N GLU A 130 5.94 -42.05 27.50
CA GLU A 130 5.11 -42.98 28.28
C GLU A 130 5.76 -43.22 29.64
N LYS A 131 5.67 -42.24 30.53
CA LYS A 131 5.92 -42.37 31.98
C LYS A 131 5.58 -41.06 32.70
N LEU A 132 4.31 -40.64 32.68
CA LEU A 132 3.82 -39.63 33.65
C LEU A 132 2.29 -39.65 33.83
N ILE A 133 1.64 -40.81 33.71
CA ILE A 133 0.25 -41.03 34.15
C ILE A 133 0.20 -42.42 34.81
N GLN A 134 0.85 -42.55 35.96
CA GLN A 134 0.67 -43.70 36.86
C GLN A 134 1.29 -43.37 38.23
N THR A 135 0.69 -42.43 38.92
CA THR A 135 0.86 -42.24 40.38
C THR A 135 -0.19 -41.23 40.82
N LEU A 136 -1.42 -41.70 41.00
CA LEU A 136 -2.48 -41.11 41.82
C LEU A 136 -3.67 -42.07 41.70
N ASN A 137 -3.54 -43.23 42.34
CA ASN A 137 -4.63 -44.13 42.73
C ASN A 137 -3.95 -45.25 43.50
N ASP A 138 -3.99 -45.14 44.82
CA ASP A 138 -4.06 -46.24 45.79
C ASP A 138 -3.82 -45.63 47.17
N ASP A 139 -4.89 -45.19 47.83
CA ASP A 139 -4.98 -45.42 49.27
C ASP A 139 -6.41 -45.33 49.81
N VAL A 140 -6.71 -46.32 50.65
CA VAL A 140 -7.82 -46.49 51.60
C VAL A 140 -9.12 -47.15 51.11
N SER A 141 -9.20 -48.45 51.45
CA SER A 141 -10.37 -49.33 51.54
C SER A 141 -11.14 -49.17 52.88
N PRO A 142 -12.31 -49.81 53.06
CA PRO A 142 -13.52 -49.16 53.58
C PRO A 142 -14.04 -49.65 54.95
N SER A 143 -14.89 -48.84 55.57
CA SER A 143 -15.99 -49.21 56.50
C SER A 143 -16.80 -47.92 56.75
N GLY A 144 -18.11 -47.84 56.96
CA GLY A 144 -19.23 -48.75 57.07
C GLY A 144 -20.44 -47.90 57.52
N MET A 145 -21.62 -48.20 56.97
CA MET A 145 -23.00 -47.95 57.45
C MET A 145 -23.49 -46.63 58.09
N SER A 146 -24.68 -46.24 57.61
CA SER A 146 -25.86 -45.67 58.30
C SER A 146 -26.08 -44.14 58.40
N ASP A 147 -27.20 -43.75 57.76
CA ASP A 147 -28.31 -42.88 58.19
C ASP A 147 -28.15 -41.46 58.76
N ASN A 148 -29.13 -40.66 58.32
CA ASN A 148 -29.73 -39.43 58.89
C ASN A 148 -29.20 -38.06 58.44
N SER A 149 -30.17 -37.32 57.87
CA SER A 149 -30.33 -35.87 57.70
C SER A 149 -30.20 -35.06 59.01
N PRO A 150 -30.37 -33.71 59.02
CA PRO A 150 -30.11 -32.66 58.04
C PRO A 150 -29.28 -31.48 58.62
N SER A 151 -29.00 -30.48 57.76
CA SER A 151 -28.77 -29.05 58.09
C SER A 151 -27.63 -28.66 59.03
N ALA A 152 -26.60 -28.00 58.48
CA ALA A 152 -25.98 -26.84 59.13
C ALA A 152 -25.17 -26.00 58.14
N SER A 153 -25.47 -24.71 58.17
CA SER A 153 -24.74 -23.60 57.57
C SER A 153 -23.22 -23.65 57.82
N SER A 154 -22.42 -23.48 56.76
CA SER A 154 -21.04 -22.97 56.93
C SER A 154 -20.73 -21.87 55.92
N LYS A 155 -20.47 -20.68 56.48
CA LYS A 155 -19.96 -19.47 55.87
C LYS A 155 -18.84 -19.76 54.85
N ARG A 156 -19.07 -19.43 53.57
CA ARG A 156 -17.98 -19.18 52.62
C ARG A 156 -17.35 -17.83 52.97
N ARG A 157 -16.07 -17.86 53.33
CA ARG A 157 -15.19 -16.69 53.33
C ARG A 157 -15.10 -16.19 51.89
N SER A 158 -15.64 -15.00 51.65
CA SER A 158 -15.35 -14.19 50.46
C SER A 158 -13.86 -13.84 50.49
N GLY A 159 -13.10 -14.33 49.51
CA GLY A 159 -11.83 -13.73 49.17
C GLY A 159 -12.14 -12.33 48.63
N SER A 160 -11.61 -11.30 49.29
CA SER A 160 -11.69 -9.92 48.83
C SER A 160 -10.98 -9.81 47.49
N SER A 161 -11.73 -9.68 46.38
CA SER A 161 -11.17 -9.04 45.20
C SER A 161 -10.95 -7.58 45.57
N TYR A 162 -9.70 -7.14 45.51
CA TYR A 162 -9.40 -5.72 45.48
C TYR A 162 -9.84 -5.24 44.10
N ASP A 163 -11.10 -4.81 44.01
CA ASP A 163 -11.52 -3.91 42.94
C ASP A 163 -10.81 -2.58 43.21
N ILE A 164 -9.77 -2.31 42.43
CA ILE A 164 -9.22 -0.96 42.33
C ILE A 164 -10.34 -0.12 41.72
N GLU A 165 -11.03 0.67 42.55
CA GLU A 165 -12.07 1.58 42.11
C GLU A 165 -11.51 2.48 41.01
N ALA A 166 -11.96 2.22 39.79
CA ALA A 166 -11.48 2.83 38.57
C ALA A 166 -12.05 4.24 38.39
N GLU A 167 -11.61 5.20 39.22
CA GLU A 167 -11.91 6.62 38.99
C GLU A 167 -10.70 7.55 39.18
N LYS A 168 -9.58 7.05 39.70
CA LYS A 168 -8.42 7.89 40.02
C LYS A 168 -7.42 8.00 38.85
N PRO A 169 -7.10 9.20 38.33
CA PRO A 169 -6.09 9.36 37.29
C PRO A 169 -4.69 8.95 37.80
N ILE A 170 -3.87 8.40 36.90
CA ILE A 170 -2.62 7.69 37.25
C ILE A 170 -1.60 8.56 37.99
N ASN A 171 -1.61 9.87 37.72
CA ASN A 171 -0.77 10.84 38.42
C ASN A 171 -1.13 11.00 39.91
N GLU A 172 -2.24 10.43 40.36
CA GLU A 172 -2.65 10.46 41.76
C GLU A 172 -2.44 9.10 42.45
N TRP A 173 -2.02 8.05 41.73
CA TRP A 173 -1.85 6.72 42.30
C TRP A 173 -0.75 6.71 43.39
N THR A 174 -1.06 6.05 44.49
CA THR A 174 -0.14 5.75 45.57
C THR A 174 0.82 4.64 45.16
N VAL A 175 1.95 4.53 45.88
CA VAL A 175 2.94 3.47 45.68
C VAL A 175 2.31 2.08 45.75
N ASP A 176 1.37 1.88 46.69
CA ASP A 176 0.67 0.61 46.88
C ASP A 176 -0.30 0.27 45.73
N GLU A 177 -0.94 1.29 45.14
CA GLU A 177 -1.81 1.13 43.96
C GLU A 177 -0.99 0.72 42.73
N VAL A 178 0.17 1.36 42.50
CA VAL A 178 1.10 1.01 41.42
C VAL A 178 1.68 -0.39 41.64
N ALA A 179 2.10 -0.71 42.86
CA ALA A 179 2.63 -2.03 43.22
C ALA A 179 1.60 -3.13 42.95
N SER A 180 0.34 -2.91 43.33
CA SER A 180 -0.76 -3.86 43.15
C SER A 180 -1.08 -4.10 41.67
N TRP A 181 -1.07 -3.05 40.86
CA TRP A 181 -1.26 -3.16 39.40
C TRP A 181 -0.12 -3.95 38.72
N ILE A 182 1.14 -3.69 39.11
CA ILE A 182 2.30 -4.43 38.60
C ILE A 182 2.22 -5.90 39.02
N LEU A 183 1.82 -6.20 40.26
CA LEU A 183 1.65 -7.56 40.75
C LEU A 183 0.56 -8.32 39.97
N GLN A 184 -0.54 -7.65 39.62
CA GLN A 184 -1.59 -8.23 38.75
C GLN A 184 -1.08 -8.51 37.34
N LEU A 185 -0.37 -7.55 36.71
CA LEU A 185 0.24 -7.78 35.39
C LEU A 185 1.21 -8.96 35.41
N ASN A 186 2.00 -9.10 36.47
CA ASN A 186 2.97 -10.18 36.59
C ASN A 186 2.30 -11.56 36.80
N GLN A 187 1.20 -11.60 37.57
CA GLN A 187 0.36 -12.80 37.71
C GLN A 187 -0.27 -13.24 36.39
N VAL A 188 -0.63 -12.29 35.52
CA VAL A 188 -1.23 -12.58 34.21
C VAL A 188 -0.18 -13.05 33.20
N TYR A 189 1.10 -12.64 33.32
CA TYR A 189 2.07 -12.78 32.22
C TYR A 189 3.31 -13.66 32.44
N ASN A 190 3.66 -14.18 33.64
CA ASN A 190 4.55 -15.37 33.79
C ASN A 190 4.88 -15.80 35.25
N ASN A 191 4.90 -17.11 35.50
CA ASN A 191 5.12 -17.74 36.83
C ASN A 191 6.60 -17.96 37.27
N ASN A 192 7.63 -17.50 36.55
CA ASN A 192 9.01 -17.99 36.75
C ASN A 192 10.11 -16.94 37.02
N ASN A 193 9.85 -15.82 37.70
CA ASN A 193 10.93 -14.84 37.96
C ASN A 193 10.91 -14.14 39.33
N ASN A 194 11.09 -14.92 40.40
CA ASN A 194 11.16 -14.45 41.80
C ASN A 194 12.26 -13.39 42.07
N MET A 195 13.34 -13.37 41.28
CA MET A 195 14.44 -12.41 41.47
C MET A 195 14.06 -10.98 41.07
N ILE A 196 13.21 -10.83 40.05
CA ILE A 196 12.74 -9.51 39.60
C ILE A 196 11.72 -8.95 40.60
N GLN A 197 10.83 -9.81 41.12
CA GLN A 197 9.86 -9.44 42.16
C GLN A 197 10.52 -8.94 43.44
N SER A 198 11.58 -9.61 43.94
CA SER A 198 12.26 -9.20 45.18
C SER A 198 12.89 -7.82 45.06
N LYS A 199 13.58 -7.53 43.94
CA LYS A 199 14.23 -6.24 43.72
C LYS A 199 13.22 -5.11 43.51
N PHE A 200 12.13 -5.36 42.78
CA PHE A 200 11.07 -4.35 42.59
C PHE A 200 10.34 -4.03 43.90
N THR A 201 10.10 -5.04 44.74
CA THR A 201 9.46 -4.86 46.05
C THR A 201 10.36 -4.10 47.02
N GLU A 202 11.67 -4.32 46.96
CA GLU A 202 12.66 -3.59 47.75
C GLU A 202 12.78 -2.11 47.31
N VAL A 203 12.69 -1.88 45.99
CA VAL A 203 12.65 -0.56 45.33
C VAL A 203 11.39 0.24 45.67
N LEU A 204 10.23 -0.40 45.75
CA LEU A 204 8.97 0.28 46.10
C LEU A 204 8.87 0.58 47.60
N LYS A 205 9.68 -0.08 48.45
CA LYS A 205 9.75 0.19 49.90
C LYS A 205 10.60 1.41 50.24
N SER A 206 11.46 1.90 49.36
CA SER A 206 12.16 3.17 49.55
C SER A 206 11.24 4.29 49.09
N GLU A 207 10.72 5.08 50.03
CA GLU A 207 9.55 5.99 49.91
C GLU A 207 9.67 7.18 48.92
N SER A 208 10.48 7.12 47.86
CA SER A 208 10.55 8.17 46.83
C SER A 208 10.45 7.60 45.40
N ILE A 209 9.31 7.80 44.75
CA ILE A 209 9.13 7.60 43.31
C ILE A 209 9.41 8.94 42.60
N ASP A 210 10.61 9.48 42.76
CA ASP A 210 11.07 10.68 42.03
C ASP A 210 11.99 10.32 40.85
N GLY A 211 11.98 9.04 40.45
CA GLY A 211 12.85 8.51 39.38
C GLY A 211 14.30 8.28 39.82
N SER A 212 14.71 8.75 41.01
CA SER A 212 16.05 8.49 41.55
C SER A 212 16.27 7.02 41.94
N VAL A 213 15.27 6.17 41.89
CA VAL A 213 15.43 4.73 42.13
C VAL A 213 15.72 3.94 40.84
N LEU A 214 15.48 4.54 39.66
CA LEU A 214 15.78 3.92 38.37
C LEU A 214 17.29 3.75 38.11
N ILE A 215 18.14 4.46 38.84
CA ILE A 215 19.62 4.27 38.81
C ILE A 215 20.06 2.89 39.28
N TYR A 216 19.20 2.13 39.98
CA TYR A 216 19.53 0.76 40.41
C TYR A 216 19.17 -0.31 39.36
N LEU A 217 18.43 0.05 38.30
CA LEU A 217 18.12 -0.86 37.20
C LEU A 217 19.25 -0.83 36.17
N THR A 218 19.88 -1.98 35.95
CA THR A 218 20.95 -2.09 34.96
C THR A 218 20.36 -2.26 33.56
N THR A 219 21.13 -1.93 32.52
CA THR A 219 20.77 -2.19 31.11
C THR A 219 20.34 -3.65 30.88
N ARG A 220 20.90 -4.59 31.65
CA ARG A 220 20.57 -6.01 31.58
C ARG A 220 19.18 -6.31 32.14
N ASP A 221 18.76 -5.60 33.19
CA ASP A 221 17.42 -5.74 33.78
C ASP A 221 16.35 -5.19 32.82
N MET A 222 16.65 -4.09 32.14
CA MET A 222 15.77 -3.53 31.08
C MET A 222 15.63 -4.47 29.88
N ILE A 223 16.70 -5.10 29.41
CA ILE A 223 16.62 -6.06 28.29
C ILE A 223 15.72 -7.26 28.67
N LYS A 224 15.77 -7.73 29.92
CA LYS A 224 14.91 -8.82 30.41
C LYS A 224 13.44 -8.43 30.51
N MET A 225 13.13 -7.15 30.67
CA MET A 225 11.77 -6.61 30.64
C MET A 225 11.24 -6.35 29.21
N GLY A 226 11.99 -6.77 28.18
CA GLY A 226 11.57 -6.66 26.78
C GLY A 226 11.92 -5.33 26.11
N THR A 227 12.56 -4.41 26.83
CA THR A 227 13.00 -3.12 26.30
C THR A 227 14.23 -3.26 25.40
N ARG A 228 14.17 -2.70 24.19
CA ARG A 228 15.34 -2.55 23.31
C ARG A 228 15.86 -1.12 23.40
N ILE A 229 16.87 -0.93 24.24
CA ILE A 229 17.61 0.33 24.33
C ILE A 229 18.86 0.19 23.47
N SER A 230 19.00 1.01 22.44
CA SER A 230 20.27 1.25 21.75
C SER A 230 20.68 2.67 22.13
N VAL A 231 21.71 2.82 22.97
CA VAL A 231 22.27 4.15 23.24
C VAL A 231 23.78 4.08 23.36
N SER A 232 24.46 4.88 22.54
CA SER A 232 25.79 5.43 22.78
C SER A 232 25.62 6.90 23.22
N ALA A 233 25.55 7.17 24.52
CA ALA A 233 25.52 8.51 25.09
C ALA A 233 26.03 8.49 26.54
N SER A 234 26.54 9.62 27.02
CA SER A 234 27.11 9.77 28.37
C SER A 234 26.05 9.74 29.47
N THR A 235 26.47 9.37 30.68
CA THR A 235 25.66 8.92 31.82
C THR A 235 24.54 9.87 32.27
N GLY A 236 24.65 11.19 32.01
CA GLY A 236 23.62 12.17 32.38
C GLY A 236 22.41 12.20 31.43
N GLN A 237 22.61 11.96 30.13
CA GLN A 237 21.52 11.89 29.14
C GLN A 237 20.85 10.51 29.12
N LEU A 238 21.53 9.47 29.61
CA LEU A 238 21.00 8.12 29.68
C LEU A 238 19.76 8.06 30.61
N ASN A 239 19.79 8.77 31.74
CA ASN A 239 18.72 8.72 32.73
C ASN A 239 17.42 9.37 32.23
N SER A 240 17.50 10.47 31.46
CA SER A 240 16.28 11.08 30.89
C SER A 240 15.71 10.22 29.75
N VAL A 241 16.57 9.66 28.89
CA VAL A 241 16.15 8.78 27.78
C VAL A 241 15.52 7.48 28.30
N VAL A 242 16.05 6.92 29.40
CA VAL A 242 15.47 5.73 30.06
C VAL A 242 14.13 6.08 30.72
N SER A 243 14.02 7.24 31.37
CA SER A 243 12.77 7.73 31.96
C SER A 243 11.68 7.94 30.90
N ASP A 244 12.02 8.58 29.77
CA ASP A 244 11.09 8.88 28.67
C ASP A 244 10.65 7.61 27.93
N ALA A 245 11.56 6.65 27.72
CA ALA A 245 11.25 5.36 27.14
C ALA A 245 10.31 4.54 28.05
N PHE A 246 10.49 4.61 29.38
CA PHE A 246 9.65 3.91 30.32
C PHE A 246 8.25 4.54 30.46
N ALA A 247 8.17 5.88 30.49
CA ALA A 247 6.90 6.61 30.44
C ALA A 247 6.09 6.27 29.18
N SER A 248 6.77 6.13 28.03
CA SER A 248 6.13 5.75 26.77
C SER A 248 5.52 4.34 26.80
N ILE A 249 6.19 3.38 27.44
CA ILE A 249 5.69 2.00 27.60
C ILE A 249 4.48 1.94 28.54
N ILE A 250 4.48 2.75 29.61
CA ILE A 250 3.34 2.86 30.51
C ILE A 250 2.13 3.43 29.75
N ILE A 251 2.31 4.53 29.02
CA ILE A 251 1.25 5.17 28.21
C ILE A 251 0.69 4.20 27.16
N GLU A 252 1.54 3.45 26.46
CA GLU A 252 1.10 2.50 25.44
C GLU A 252 0.26 1.35 26.02
N ASN A 253 0.65 0.81 27.18
CA ASN A 253 -0.12 -0.24 27.84
C ASN A 253 -1.46 0.28 28.39
N ILE A 254 -1.52 1.52 28.88
CA ILE A 254 -2.77 2.16 29.32
C ILE A 254 -3.75 2.30 28.15
N LEU A 255 -3.26 2.72 26.98
CA LEU A 255 -4.10 2.88 25.78
C LEU A 255 -4.65 1.52 25.32
N ARG A 256 -3.84 0.46 25.32
CA ARG A 256 -4.29 -0.90 24.97
C ARG A 256 -5.33 -1.46 25.94
N VAL A 257 -5.21 -1.20 27.24
CA VAL A 257 -6.22 -1.61 28.23
C VAL A 257 -7.53 -0.86 28.02
N LYS A 258 -7.49 0.45 27.73
CA LYS A 258 -8.69 1.23 27.40
C LYS A 258 -9.39 0.72 26.13
N GLU A 259 -8.62 0.29 25.14
CA GLU A 259 -9.14 -0.24 23.88
C GLU A 259 -9.80 -1.62 24.09
N ALA A 260 -9.16 -2.52 24.85
CA ALA A 260 -9.74 -3.81 25.24
C ALA A 260 -11.02 -3.68 26.08
N GLN A 261 -11.09 -2.67 26.96
CA GLN A 261 -12.30 -2.37 27.73
C GLN A 261 -13.44 -1.85 26.84
N LYS A 262 -13.13 -1.07 25.80
CA LYS A 262 -14.12 -0.59 24.82
C LYS A 262 -14.68 -1.74 23.97
N GLU A 263 -13.87 -2.75 23.66
CA GLU A 263 -14.29 -3.95 22.93
C GLU A 263 -15.14 -4.92 23.78
N SER A 264 -15.03 -4.88 25.12
CA SER A 264 -15.77 -5.76 26.03
C SER A 264 -17.28 -5.45 26.20
N GLY A 265 -17.79 -4.40 25.54
CA GLY A 265 -19.24 -4.20 25.38
C GLY A 265 -20.03 -3.77 26.63
N LEU A 266 -19.38 -3.16 27.63
CA LEU A 266 -20.03 -2.73 28.89
C LEU A 266 -20.80 -1.40 28.85
N TYR A 267 -21.02 -0.81 27.67
CA TYR A 267 -21.96 0.31 27.48
C TYR A 267 -23.07 -0.09 26.52
N LYS A 268 -24.26 -0.40 27.07
CA LYS A 268 -25.52 -0.53 26.30
C LYS A 268 -26.28 0.80 26.34
N ILE A 269 -26.50 1.40 25.17
CA ILE A 269 -27.63 2.29 24.91
C ILE A 269 -28.44 1.63 23.77
N GLY A 270 -29.73 1.42 24.01
CA GLY A 270 -30.61 0.61 23.17
C GLY A 270 -31.33 1.38 22.07
N ASN A 271 -31.72 0.63 21.03
CA ASN A 271 -32.98 0.61 20.25
C ASN A 271 -32.71 -0.17 18.94
N ARG A 272 -33.41 -1.28 18.60
CA ARG A 272 -34.73 -1.40 17.91
C ARG A 272 -34.75 -0.61 16.58
N ASP A 273 -35.10 -1.13 15.39
CA ASP A 273 -35.91 -2.26 14.90
C ASP A 273 -35.23 -2.77 13.57
N ASP A 274 -35.13 -4.05 13.20
CA ASP A 274 -36.11 -5.07 12.76
C ASP A 274 -37.08 -4.62 11.65
N MET A 275 -36.74 -4.93 10.40
CA MET A 275 -37.67 -5.13 9.28
C MET A 275 -36.94 -5.96 8.21
N GLY A 276 -37.43 -7.17 7.98
CA GLY A 276 -37.06 -8.00 6.83
C GLY A 276 -37.93 -7.67 5.63
N ASP A 277 -37.40 -7.93 4.44
CA ASP A 277 -38.21 -8.05 3.23
C ASP A 277 -37.64 -9.16 2.34
N THR A 278 -38.61 -9.89 1.78
CA THR A 278 -38.55 -11.15 1.06
C THR A 278 -38.17 -11.00 -0.40
N ASP A 279 -37.45 -12.00 -0.90
CA ASP A 279 -37.09 -12.20 -2.31
C ASP A 279 -38.34 -12.56 -3.16
N ASP A 280 -38.45 -11.98 -4.36
CA ASP A 280 -39.33 -12.45 -5.43
C ASP A 280 -38.52 -12.57 -6.73
N ASP A 281 -38.36 -13.82 -7.18
CA ASP A 281 -37.72 -14.23 -8.43
C ASP A 281 -38.66 -14.00 -9.64
N PHE A 282 -38.13 -13.42 -10.71
CA PHE A 282 -38.75 -13.48 -12.04
C PHE A 282 -37.69 -13.68 -13.13
N ASP A 283 -37.67 -14.89 -13.67
CA ASP A 283 -37.00 -15.28 -14.91
C ASP A 283 -37.72 -14.65 -16.11
N GLU A 284 -36.98 -14.04 -17.05
CA GLU A 284 -37.40 -14.08 -18.45
C GLU A 284 -36.25 -13.87 -19.44
N GLN A 285 -36.23 -14.76 -20.42
CA GLN A 285 -35.30 -14.89 -21.53
C GLN A 285 -35.58 -13.83 -22.61
N SER A 286 -34.55 -13.29 -23.26
CA SER A 286 -34.70 -12.78 -24.63
C SER A 286 -33.36 -12.76 -25.38
N GLU A 287 -33.39 -13.38 -26.55
CA GLU A 287 -32.33 -13.53 -27.54
C GLU A 287 -32.14 -12.29 -28.43
N HIS A 288 -31.03 -12.31 -29.21
CA HIS A 288 -30.71 -11.61 -30.47
C HIS A 288 -29.63 -10.49 -30.40
N PRO A 289 -29.04 -10.08 -31.55
CA PRO A 289 -28.15 -10.86 -32.42
C PRO A 289 -26.84 -10.09 -32.74
N GLU A 290 -25.92 -10.78 -33.41
CA GLU A 290 -24.56 -10.34 -33.76
C GLU A 290 -24.50 -9.15 -34.74
N SER A 291 -23.47 -8.30 -34.58
CA SER A 291 -23.13 -7.20 -35.48
C SER A 291 -21.62 -7.17 -35.78
N SER A 292 -21.31 -7.24 -37.06
CA SER A 292 -19.99 -7.25 -37.71
C SER A 292 -19.18 -5.96 -37.52
N THR A 293 -17.85 -6.08 -37.37
CA THR A 293 -16.94 -4.92 -37.37
C THR A 293 -15.84 -5.05 -38.46
N PHE A 294 -15.71 -4.01 -39.28
CA PHE A 294 -14.66 -3.80 -40.29
C PHE A 294 -13.35 -3.31 -39.63
N MET A 295 -12.21 -3.79 -40.11
CA MET A 295 -10.87 -3.31 -39.71
C MET A 295 -10.28 -2.34 -40.73
N THR A 296 -9.71 -1.24 -40.23
CA THR A 296 -8.85 -0.32 -41.00
C THR A 296 -7.47 -0.27 -40.35
N THR A 297 -6.43 -0.60 -41.12
CA THR A 297 -5.03 -0.65 -40.69
C THR A 297 -4.37 0.72 -40.87
N THR A 298 -3.59 1.17 -39.88
CA THR A 298 -2.71 2.34 -40.02
C THR A 298 -1.31 1.98 -39.51
N THR A 299 -0.31 2.24 -40.36
CA THR A 299 1.11 1.93 -40.12
C THR A 299 1.78 3.11 -39.41
N THR A 300 2.53 2.87 -38.33
CA THR A 300 3.34 3.91 -37.66
C THR A 300 4.75 3.42 -37.41
N THR A 301 5.70 4.26 -37.79
CA THR A 301 7.16 4.09 -37.70
C THR A 301 7.68 4.38 -36.29
N THR A 302 8.54 3.48 -35.78
CA THR A 302 9.09 3.50 -34.43
C THR A 302 10.35 4.38 -34.33
N ALA A 303 10.35 5.36 -33.42
CA ALA A 303 11.54 6.06 -32.94
C ALA A 303 11.94 5.52 -31.55
N MET A 304 13.25 5.40 -31.29
CA MET A 304 13.81 4.84 -30.05
C MET A 304 13.85 5.91 -28.94
N ASN A 305 13.14 5.66 -27.84
CA ASN A 305 13.17 6.48 -26.62
C ASN A 305 14.09 5.87 -25.55
N THR A 306 14.68 6.75 -24.74
CA THR A 306 15.53 6.45 -23.58
C THR A 306 14.69 6.30 -22.30
N ASP A 307 14.96 5.27 -21.50
CA ASP A 307 14.26 4.88 -20.26
C ASP A 307 14.44 5.85 -19.07
N TYR A 308 13.93 7.08 -19.16
CA TYR A 308 13.68 7.89 -17.97
C TYR A 308 12.22 7.71 -17.53
N ASP A 309 11.97 7.74 -16.22
CA ASP A 309 10.64 7.58 -15.62
C ASP A 309 9.71 8.75 -16.02
N ASP A 310 9.12 8.68 -17.21
CA ASP A 310 8.14 9.63 -17.80
C ASP A 310 6.79 9.67 -17.04
N ASP A 311 6.64 9.05 -15.86
CA ASP A 311 5.37 9.07 -15.13
C ASP A 311 5.11 10.45 -14.48
N ASP A 312 6.14 11.30 -14.34
CA ASP A 312 6.03 12.67 -13.81
C ASP A 312 5.41 13.65 -14.83
N ASP A 313 5.73 13.50 -16.11
CA ASP A 313 5.23 14.37 -17.19
C ASP A 313 3.69 14.30 -17.33
N ASP A 314 3.12 13.16 -16.92
CA ASP A 314 1.67 12.92 -16.94
C ASP A 314 0.93 13.76 -15.88
N LEU A 315 1.56 14.08 -14.74
CA LEU A 315 0.92 14.84 -13.65
C LEU A 315 0.43 16.20 -14.15
N LYS A 316 1.27 16.90 -14.91
CA LYS A 316 0.93 18.20 -15.49
C LYS A 316 -0.22 18.06 -16.48
N GLN A 317 -0.21 17.03 -17.32
CA GLN A 317 -1.29 16.82 -18.29
C GLN A 317 -2.60 16.45 -17.61
N ASP A 318 -2.57 15.69 -16.51
CA ASP A 318 -3.79 15.34 -15.77
C ASP A 318 -4.40 16.55 -15.05
N LEU A 319 -3.55 17.41 -14.46
CA LEU A 319 -3.99 18.64 -13.79
C LEU A 319 -4.42 19.73 -14.78
N ILE A 320 -3.78 19.84 -15.96
CA ILE A 320 -4.03 20.90 -16.95
C ILE A 320 -5.02 20.48 -18.03
N GLY A 321 -4.95 19.24 -18.52
CA GLY A 321 -5.82 18.69 -19.55
C GLY A 321 -7.30 18.67 -19.12
N THR A 322 -7.54 18.75 -17.81
CA THR A 322 -8.87 19.04 -17.28
C THR A 322 -9.29 20.51 -17.41
N VAL A 323 -8.36 21.47 -17.48
CA VAL A 323 -8.62 22.93 -17.46
C VAL A 323 -8.73 23.57 -18.85
N VAL A 324 -8.02 23.07 -19.85
CA VAL A 324 -7.92 23.72 -21.18
C VAL A 324 -8.66 22.90 -22.25
N PRO A 325 -9.74 23.41 -22.86
CA PRO A 325 -10.29 22.81 -24.07
C PRO A 325 -9.24 22.89 -25.19
N SER A 326 -8.89 21.75 -25.79
CA SER A 326 -7.94 21.70 -26.90
C SER A 326 -8.55 22.40 -28.11
N ALA A 327 -8.19 23.66 -28.33
CA ALA A 327 -8.64 24.46 -29.46
C ALA A 327 -7.75 24.18 -30.68
N THR A 328 -7.81 22.98 -31.25
CA THR A 328 -7.31 22.76 -32.61
C THR A 328 -8.34 23.25 -33.60
N SER A 329 -8.25 24.53 -33.96
CA SER A 329 -8.98 25.12 -35.08
C SER A 329 -8.46 24.54 -36.41
N ARG A 330 -9.18 23.57 -36.99
CA ARG A 330 -9.11 23.32 -38.43
C ARG A 330 -9.85 24.45 -39.13
N SER A 331 -9.11 25.32 -39.80
CA SER A 331 -9.66 26.36 -40.68
C SER A 331 -10.09 25.73 -42.00
N ASP A 332 -11.34 25.28 -42.08
CA ASP A 332 -12.00 25.02 -43.37
C ASP A 332 -13.19 25.98 -43.52
N ASN A 333 -13.04 26.91 -44.45
CA ASN A 333 -14.07 27.83 -44.89
C ASN A 333 -15.13 27.06 -45.71
N HIS A 334 -16.34 26.92 -45.18
CA HIS A 334 -17.53 26.85 -46.02
C HIS A 334 -18.75 27.46 -45.31
N MET A 335 -19.24 28.58 -45.86
CA MET A 335 -20.50 29.19 -45.48
C MET A 335 -21.67 28.32 -45.97
N HIS A 336 -22.43 27.72 -45.05
CA HIS A 336 -23.86 27.52 -45.24
C HIS A 336 -24.59 27.77 -43.92
N SER A 337 -25.44 28.79 -43.94
CA SER A 337 -26.35 29.18 -42.88
C SER A 337 -27.51 28.19 -42.78
N ILE A 338 -27.52 27.36 -41.74
CA ILE A 338 -28.72 26.64 -41.29
C ILE A 338 -28.90 26.95 -39.81
N SER A 339 -30.03 27.58 -39.50
CA SER A 339 -30.54 27.83 -38.15
C SER A 339 -30.80 26.51 -37.44
N SER A 340 -29.84 26.08 -36.63
CA SER A 340 -30.01 24.99 -35.66
C SER A 340 -30.16 25.61 -34.26
N SER A 341 -31.22 25.20 -33.57
CA SER A 341 -31.47 25.50 -32.16
C SER A 341 -30.29 25.04 -31.31
N GLY A 342 -29.66 26.00 -30.63
CA GLY A 342 -28.39 25.84 -29.93
C GLY A 342 -28.42 24.80 -28.82
N GLN A 343 -28.04 23.57 -29.15
CA GLN A 343 -27.36 22.69 -28.20
C GLN A 343 -25.89 23.08 -28.21
N SER A 344 -25.53 24.07 -27.38
CA SER A 344 -24.13 24.34 -27.08
C SER A 344 -23.53 23.06 -26.50
N SER A 345 -22.62 22.42 -27.23
CA SER A 345 -21.88 21.27 -26.75
C SER A 345 -21.25 21.63 -25.40
N PHE A 346 -21.51 20.79 -24.40
CA PHE A 346 -21.17 21.00 -22.99
C PHE A 346 -19.66 20.82 -22.73
N SER A 347 -18.80 21.37 -23.61
CA SER A 347 -17.35 21.26 -23.55
C SER A 347 -16.82 21.95 -22.29
N GLY A 348 -16.53 21.13 -21.28
CA GLY A 348 -15.74 21.47 -20.09
C GLY A 348 -16.08 22.80 -19.44
N ARG A 349 -17.21 22.90 -18.72
CA ARG A 349 -17.54 24.10 -17.94
C ARG A 349 -16.37 24.45 -17.01
N ILE A 350 -15.66 25.51 -17.38
CA ILE A 350 -14.71 26.18 -16.51
C ILE A 350 -15.50 26.72 -15.31
N CYS A 351 -15.07 26.36 -14.10
CA CYS A 351 -15.62 26.95 -12.89
C CYS A 351 -15.07 28.38 -12.74
N PRO A 352 -15.93 29.40 -12.55
CA PRO A 352 -15.50 30.79 -12.49
C PRO A 352 -14.59 30.96 -11.30
N GLU A 353 -13.47 31.67 -11.45
CA GLU A 353 -12.56 31.86 -10.31
C GLU A 353 -13.23 32.68 -9.22
N PHE A 354 -13.11 32.21 -7.98
CA PHE A 354 -13.60 32.94 -6.82
C PHE A 354 -12.62 34.06 -6.48
N ASN A 355 -13.11 35.19 -5.99
CA ASN A 355 -12.29 36.25 -5.43
C ASN A 355 -11.69 35.77 -4.09
N LEU A 356 -10.36 35.74 -4.01
CA LEU A 356 -9.64 35.18 -2.87
C LEU A 356 -9.91 35.94 -1.56
N ASP A 357 -10.20 37.24 -1.64
CA ASP A 357 -10.33 38.09 -0.46
C ASP A 357 -11.77 38.21 0.04
N THR A 358 -12.75 38.08 -0.86
CA THR A 358 -14.17 38.35 -0.55
C THR A 358 -15.06 37.12 -0.60
N GLU A 359 -14.63 36.05 -1.25
CA GLU A 359 -15.49 34.88 -1.52
C GLU A 359 -15.00 33.59 -0.86
N LEU A 360 -13.75 33.55 -0.39
CA LEU A 360 -13.23 32.43 0.39
C LEU A 360 -13.40 32.66 1.88
N THR A 361 -13.72 31.61 2.60
CA THR A 361 -13.57 31.58 4.06
C THR A 361 -12.09 31.65 4.43
N LYS A 362 -11.78 32.00 5.68
CA LYS A 362 -10.39 32.04 6.17
C LYS A 362 -9.69 30.68 6.03
N GLU A 363 -10.39 29.60 6.37
CA GLU A 363 -9.87 28.23 6.25
C GLU A 363 -9.60 27.84 4.79
N GLU A 364 -10.49 28.21 3.86
CA GLU A 364 -10.26 28.00 2.42
C GLU A 364 -9.08 28.84 1.91
N GLN A 365 -8.89 30.05 2.41
CA GLN A 365 -7.75 30.90 2.05
C GLN A 365 -6.43 30.32 2.55
N GLU A 366 -6.40 29.78 3.77
CA GLU A 366 -5.25 29.05 4.31
C GLU A 366 -4.94 27.79 3.49
N SER A 367 -5.97 26.98 3.20
CA SER A 367 -5.86 25.78 2.35
C SER A 367 -5.37 26.12 0.94
N TYR A 368 -5.89 27.19 0.34
CA TYR A 368 -5.47 27.71 -0.95
C TYR A 368 -4.00 28.10 -0.95
N ASN A 369 -3.56 28.87 0.05
CA ASN A 369 -2.17 29.32 0.16
C ASN A 369 -1.22 28.13 0.34
N TYR A 370 -1.65 27.12 1.10
CA TYR A 370 -0.88 25.89 1.28
C TYR A 370 -0.78 25.09 -0.02
N CYS A 371 -1.90 24.87 -0.71
CA CYS A 371 -1.93 24.18 -2.00
C CYS A 371 -1.13 24.93 -3.08
N MET A 372 -1.18 26.25 -3.11
CA MET A 372 -0.42 27.08 -4.04
C MET A 372 1.09 26.86 -3.89
N LYS A 373 1.59 26.77 -2.65
CA LYS A 373 3.01 26.47 -2.40
C LYS A 373 3.41 25.12 -3.00
N LYS A 374 2.55 24.11 -2.90
CA LYS A 374 2.79 22.79 -3.53
C LYS A 374 2.81 22.89 -5.04
N ILE A 375 1.81 23.55 -5.63
CA ILE A 375 1.71 23.76 -7.08
C ILE A 375 2.93 24.51 -7.64
N MET A 376 3.47 25.48 -6.90
CA MET A 376 4.68 26.21 -7.29
C MET A 376 5.97 25.37 -7.20
N ASN A 377 5.96 24.31 -6.40
CA ASN A 377 7.10 23.42 -6.19
C ASN A 377 7.03 22.14 -7.04
N LEU A 378 6.03 22.01 -7.92
CA LEU A 378 5.97 20.90 -8.86
C LEU A 378 7.21 20.90 -9.76
N LYS A 379 7.76 19.70 -10.01
CA LYS A 379 8.87 19.48 -10.94
C LYS A 379 8.58 20.11 -12.31
N ASP A 380 7.37 19.89 -12.81
CA ASP A 380 6.87 20.54 -14.02
C ASP A 380 6.00 21.75 -13.69
N PRO A 381 6.48 22.97 -13.97
CA PRO A 381 5.74 24.16 -13.59
C PRO A 381 4.42 24.25 -14.36
N VAL A 382 3.34 24.42 -13.60
CA VAL A 382 2.02 24.76 -14.12
C VAL A 382 2.05 26.21 -14.61
N PRO A 383 1.47 26.54 -15.79
CA PRO A 383 1.37 27.92 -16.27
C PRO A 383 0.67 28.83 -15.26
N GLU A 384 1.23 30.02 -15.04
CA GLU A 384 0.73 30.99 -14.05
C GLU A 384 -0.75 31.34 -14.28
N SER A 385 -1.17 31.42 -15.54
CA SER A 385 -2.54 31.74 -15.95
C SER A 385 -3.61 30.78 -15.45
N ILE A 386 -3.25 29.56 -15.04
CA ILE A 386 -4.20 28.56 -14.54
C ILE A 386 -3.95 28.14 -13.08
N ARG A 387 -2.83 28.53 -12.45
CA ARG A 387 -2.48 28.11 -11.08
C ARG A 387 -3.55 28.47 -10.07
N ARG A 388 -4.05 29.71 -10.13
CA ARG A 388 -5.08 30.20 -9.19
C ARG A 388 -6.35 29.36 -9.28
N ARG A 389 -6.85 29.14 -10.49
CA ARG A 389 -8.04 28.32 -10.72
C ARG A 389 -7.83 26.87 -10.27
N LEU A 390 -6.70 26.28 -10.65
CA LEU A 390 -6.36 24.91 -10.28
C LEU A 390 -6.32 24.75 -8.75
N CYS A 391 -5.69 25.68 -8.03
CA CYS A 391 -5.66 25.63 -6.57
C CYS A 391 -7.08 25.69 -5.98
N GLN A 392 -7.96 26.56 -6.49
CA GLN A 392 -9.35 26.61 -6.05
C GLN A 392 -10.10 25.30 -6.34
N ASP A 393 -9.91 24.72 -7.54
CA ASP A 393 -10.51 23.44 -7.91
C ASP A 393 -10.02 22.28 -7.01
N LEU A 394 -8.79 22.38 -6.48
CA LEU A 394 -8.18 21.36 -5.62
C LEU A 394 -8.48 21.51 -4.12
N VAL A 395 -8.88 22.68 -3.63
CA VAL A 395 -9.09 22.93 -2.18
C VAL A 395 -10.52 23.29 -1.79
N ILE A 396 -11.41 23.56 -2.74
CA ILE A 396 -12.81 23.91 -2.45
C ILE A 396 -13.69 22.70 -2.78
N PRO A 397 -14.35 22.06 -1.79
CA PRO A 397 -15.08 20.80 -1.98
C PRO A 397 -16.08 20.83 -3.15
N GLN A 398 -16.87 21.89 -3.27
CA GLN A 398 -17.90 22.02 -4.31
C GLN A 398 -17.26 22.10 -5.70
N ARG A 399 -16.12 22.79 -5.82
CA ARG A 399 -15.38 22.86 -7.09
C ARG A 399 -14.73 21.53 -7.41
N PHE A 400 -14.11 20.87 -6.44
CA PHE A 400 -13.51 19.55 -6.63
C PHE A 400 -14.55 18.53 -7.10
N LYS A 401 -15.71 18.49 -6.42
CA LYS A 401 -16.86 17.65 -6.75
C LYS A 401 -17.37 17.92 -8.18
N PHE A 402 -17.58 19.19 -8.52
CA PHE A 402 -18.06 19.59 -9.84
C PHE A 402 -17.03 19.35 -10.97
N LYS A 403 -15.75 19.54 -10.69
CA LYS A 403 -14.69 19.48 -11.70
C LYS A 403 -14.28 18.04 -12.00
N TYR A 404 -14.04 17.27 -10.95
CA TYR A 404 -13.39 15.97 -11.05
C TYR A 404 -14.33 14.81 -10.83
N LEU A 405 -15.38 14.97 -10.02
CA LEU A 405 -16.30 13.88 -9.67
C LEU A 405 -17.63 13.95 -10.44
N ASN A 406 -17.79 14.90 -11.36
CA ASN A 406 -19.04 15.12 -12.08
C ASN A 406 -19.27 14.09 -13.21
N PRO A 407 -20.38 13.33 -13.18
CA PRO A 407 -20.68 12.32 -14.18
C PRO A 407 -20.95 12.89 -15.56
N ASN A 408 -21.35 14.16 -15.67
CA ASN A 408 -21.53 14.82 -16.95
C ASN A 408 -20.21 14.97 -17.73
N SER A 409 -19.07 14.72 -17.08
CA SER A 409 -17.76 14.67 -17.73
C SER A 409 -17.43 13.30 -18.35
N ILE A 410 -18.29 12.31 -18.15
CA ILE A 410 -18.20 10.96 -18.72
C ILE A 410 -18.90 10.97 -20.08
N PRO A 411 -18.33 10.31 -21.12
CA PRO A 411 -18.99 10.17 -22.41
C PRO A 411 -20.40 9.57 -22.26
N GLN A 412 -21.39 10.17 -22.94
CA GLN A 412 -22.79 9.79 -22.81
C GLN A 412 -23.06 8.34 -23.22
N GLU A 413 -22.26 7.79 -24.14
CA GLU A 413 -22.30 6.37 -24.54
C GLU A 413 -22.08 5.44 -23.36
N VAL A 414 -21.10 5.76 -22.49
CA VAL A 414 -20.80 4.97 -21.28
C VAL A 414 -21.96 5.06 -20.28
N LEU A 415 -22.58 6.24 -20.13
CA LEU A 415 -23.75 6.40 -19.27
C LEU A 415 -24.95 5.59 -19.79
N MET A 416 -25.19 5.60 -21.10
CA MET A 416 -26.29 4.87 -21.73
C MET A 416 -26.12 3.36 -21.59
N MET A 417 -24.92 2.81 -21.78
CA MET A 417 -24.66 1.38 -21.58
C MET A 417 -25.00 0.92 -20.15
N ASN A 418 -24.76 1.79 -19.15
CA ASN A 418 -25.05 1.46 -17.76
C ASN A 418 -26.53 1.60 -17.38
N SER A 419 -27.25 2.54 -17.99
CA SER A 419 -28.67 2.77 -17.73
C SER A 419 -29.59 1.60 -18.13
N ARG A 420 -29.12 0.72 -19.03
CA ARG A 420 -29.88 -0.47 -19.44
C ARG A 420 -29.91 -1.58 -18.38
N ARG A 421 -29.06 -1.50 -17.36
CA ARG A 421 -29.00 -2.51 -16.30
C ARG A 421 -30.10 -2.23 -15.28
N LYS A 422 -30.90 -3.24 -14.94
CA LYS A 422 -31.96 -3.18 -13.90
C LYS A 422 -31.43 -2.94 -12.47
N GLU A 423 -30.13 -2.69 -12.29
CA GLU A 423 -29.45 -2.79 -10.99
C GLU A 423 -29.60 -1.58 -10.04
N GLY A 424 -30.31 -0.52 -10.44
CA GLY A 424 -30.37 0.74 -9.68
C GLY A 424 -28.99 1.42 -9.54
N PRO A 425 -28.92 2.68 -9.08
CA PRO A 425 -27.66 3.42 -9.03
C PRO A 425 -26.62 2.72 -8.14
N TYR A 426 -25.38 2.61 -8.64
CA TYR A 426 -24.26 2.04 -7.92
C TYR A 426 -22.90 2.64 -8.32
N LEU A 427 -21.90 2.47 -7.45
CA LEU A 427 -20.52 2.89 -7.63
C LEU A 427 -19.59 1.78 -7.14
N LYS A 428 -18.68 1.31 -7.99
CA LYS A 428 -17.63 0.36 -7.59
C LYS A 428 -16.36 1.12 -7.19
N ILE A 429 -15.74 0.68 -6.10
CA ILE A 429 -14.44 1.14 -5.63
C ILE A 429 -13.44 0.00 -5.82
N LYS A 430 -12.26 0.30 -6.37
CA LYS A 430 -11.17 -0.66 -6.57
C LYS A 430 -9.86 -0.11 -6.03
N LEU A 431 -9.05 -0.96 -5.44
CA LEU A 431 -7.69 -0.68 -5.00
C LEU A 431 -6.72 -1.08 -6.10
N ILE A 432 -5.84 -0.17 -6.51
CA ILE A 432 -4.72 -0.46 -7.41
C ILE A 432 -3.43 -0.41 -6.59
N ILE A 433 -2.57 -1.40 -6.80
CA ILE A 433 -1.19 -1.38 -6.36
C ILE A 433 -0.28 -1.40 -7.59
N THR A 434 0.67 -0.46 -7.61
CA THR A 434 1.59 -0.20 -8.72
C THR A 434 3.03 -0.31 -8.22
N GLU A 435 3.92 -0.91 -9.01
CA GLU A 435 5.34 -1.01 -8.66
C GLU A 435 6.02 0.37 -8.72
N LEU A 436 6.74 0.74 -7.64
CA LEU A 436 7.57 1.95 -7.60
C LEU A 436 8.91 1.68 -8.34
N GLY A 437 9.04 2.19 -9.56
CA GLY A 437 10.26 2.17 -10.38
C GLY A 437 10.85 0.78 -10.69
N GLU A 438 11.29 0.54 -11.92
CA GLU A 438 11.92 -0.75 -12.28
C GLU A 438 13.41 -0.82 -11.94
N GLY A 439 13.98 0.29 -11.45
CA GLY A 439 15.39 0.37 -11.08
C GLY A 439 15.81 -0.79 -10.18
N PHE A 440 16.88 -1.48 -10.58
CA PHE A 440 17.44 -2.61 -9.83
C PHE A 440 17.76 -2.21 -8.37
N THR A 441 18.18 -0.96 -8.15
CA THR A 441 18.40 -0.37 -6.82
C THR A 441 17.13 -0.33 -5.99
N HIS A 442 16.01 0.16 -6.53
CA HIS A 442 14.72 0.17 -5.83
C HIS A 442 14.27 -1.24 -5.48
N ARG A 443 14.35 -2.21 -6.40
CA ARG A 443 14.00 -3.61 -6.11
C ARG A 443 14.90 -4.21 -5.03
N THR A 444 16.19 -3.89 -5.04
CA THR A 444 17.15 -4.41 -4.05
C THR A 444 16.94 -3.78 -2.67
N ILE A 445 16.74 -2.46 -2.60
CA ILE A 445 16.42 -1.74 -1.36
C ILE A 445 15.11 -2.27 -0.78
N ARG A 446 14.11 -2.55 -1.62
CA ARG A 446 12.83 -3.14 -1.20
C ARG A 446 13.00 -4.52 -0.56
N ARG A 447 13.77 -5.40 -1.19
CA ARG A 447 14.06 -6.76 -0.66
C ARG A 447 14.92 -6.75 0.59
N LEU A 448 15.92 -5.86 0.65
CA LEU A 448 16.81 -5.76 1.81
C LEU A 448 16.12 -5.08 2.99
N GLY A 449 15.34 -4.04 2.74
CA GLY A 449 14.61 -3.30 3.76
C GLY A 449 13.66 -4.20 4.56
N SER A 450 12.98 -5.14 3.89
CA SER A 450 12.10 -6.07 4.58
C SER A 450 12.85 -7.11 5.42
N LEU A 451 14.00 -7.59 4.95
CA LEU A 451 14.85 -8.53 5.69
C LEU A 451 15.53 -7.90 6.91
N VAL A 452 15.92 -6.63 6.83
CA VAL A 452 16.60 -5.92 7.94
C VAL A 452 15.61 -5.47 9.01
N GLY A 453 14.30 -5.67 8.81
CA GLY A 453 13.30 -5.46 9.85
C GLY A 453 13.18 -4.01 10.28
N HIS A 454 13.47 -3.06 9.38
CA HIS A 454 13.17 -1.66 9.64
C HIS A 454 11.67 -1.55 9.93
N ASN A 455 11.33 -1.15 11.17
CA ASN A 455 9.95 -1.03 11.65
C ASN A 455 9.07 -0.18 10.71
N GLU A 456 9.70 0.69 9.91
CA GLU A 456 9.08 1.57 8.93
C GLU A 456 8.44 0.84 7.74
N ILE A 457 9.00 -0.28 7.29
CA ILE A 457 8.39 -1.08 6.22
C ILE A 457 7.23 -1.92 6.79
N LYS A 458 7.36 -2.35 8.05
CA LYS A 458 6.31 -3.10 8.73
C LYS A 458 5.08 -2.26 9.06
N SER A 459 5.23 -0.95 9.24
CA SER A 459 4.11 -0.03 9.49
C SER A 459 3.32 0.31 8.23
N SER A 460 3.90 0.13 7.03
CA SER A 460 3.18 0.30 5.77
C SER A 460 2.15 -0.82 5.57
N GLU A 461 0.94 -0.47 5.11
CA GLU A 461 -0.14 -1.43 4.89
C GLU A 461 0.13 -2.33 3.67
N PHE A 462 0.73 -1.78 2.62
CA PHE A 462 0.91 -2.46 1.33
C PHE A 462 2.38 -2.65 0.92
N GLY A 463 3.35 -2.40 1.80
CA GLY A 463 4.79 -2.51 1.51
C GLY A 463 5.37 -1.29 0.78
N LEU A 464 6.43 -1.46 0.00
CA LEU A 464 7.04 -0.35 -0.75
C LEU A 464 6.45 -0.24 -2.16
N PHE A 465 5.15 0.03 -2.22
CA PHE A 465 4.38 0.16 -3.46
C PHE A 465 3.58 1.46 -3.47
N HIS A 466 3.24 1.93 -4.67
CA HIS A 466 2.29 3.00 -4.85
C HIS A 466 0.86 2.43 -4.82
N SER A 467 -0.04 3.09 -4.09
CA SER A 467 -1.45 2.69 -4.01
C SER A 467 -2.37 3.83 -4.43
N SER A 468 -3.39 3.50 -5.22
CA SER A 468 -4.43 4.44 -5.66
C SER A 468 -5.80 3.76 -5.66
N LEU A 469 -6.87 4.55 -5.80
CA LEU A 469 -8.25 4.04 -5.85
C LEU A 469 -8.91 4.38 -7.17
N ILE A 470 -9.55 3.42 -7.83
CA ILE A 470 -10.56 3.71 -8.85
C ILE A 470 -11.91 3.81 -8.17
N ILE A 471 -12.57 4.96 -8.32
CA ILE A 471 -13.92 5.23 -7.82
C ILE A 471 -14.80 5.57 -9.02
N GLY A 472 -15.58 4.58 -9.47
CA GLY A 472 -16.39 4.71 -10.67
C GLY A 472 -15.54 5.05 -11.90
N PRO A 473 -15.72 6.24 -12.52
CA PRO A 473 -14.94 6.67 -13.68
C PRO A 473 -13.56 7.27 -13.36
N VAL A 474 -13.28 7.64 -12.11
CA VAL A 474 -12.10 8.43 -11.73
C VAL A 474 -11.11 7.57 -10.96
N GLN A 475 -9.82 7.69 -11.28
CA GLN A 475 -8.73 7.19 -10.46
C GLN A 475 -8.21 8.33 -9.57
N LEU A 476 -8.22 8.13 -8.25
CA LEU A 476 -7.69 9.06 -7.27
C LEU A 476 -6.32 8.56 -6.80
N GLU A 477 -5.32 9.39 -6.98
CA GLU A 477 -3.94 9.13 -6.62
C GLU A 477 -3.40 10.26 -5.73
N TRP A 478 -2.65 9.91 -4.68
CA TRP A 478 -1.88 10.89 -3.90
C TRP A 478 -0.40 10.73 -4.23
N THR A 479 0.19 11.75 -4.83
CA THR A 479 1.58 11.70 -5.33
C THR A 479 2.57 12.24 -4.30
N ASP A 480 3.85 12.03 -4.58
CA ASP A 480 4.98 12.63 -3.84
C ASP A 480 4.99 14.16 -3.85
N ASN A 481 4.30 14.77 -4.82
CA ASN A 481 4.03 16.20 -4.89
C ASN A 481 2.98 16.68 -3.87
N SER A 482 2.50 15.82 -2.98
CA SER A 482 1.54 16.16 -1.93
C SER A 482 0.21 16.70 -2.48
N ILE A 483 -0.23 16.19 -3.63
CA ILE A 483 -1.48 16.60 -4.29
C ILE A 483 -2.27 15.34 -4.67
N VAL A 484 -3.60 15.39 -4.45
CA VAL A 484 -4.55 14.39 -4.94
C VAL A 484 -4.78 14.70 -6.41
N VAL A 485 -4.52 13.71 -7.25
CA VAL A 485 -4.62 13.78 -8.70
C VAL A 485 -5.80 12.93 -9.14
N PRO A 486 -6.90 13.55 -9.62
CA PRO A 486 -8.02 12.83 -10.20
C PRO A 486 -7.74 12.58 -11.69
N ARG A 487 -7.42 11.34 -12.04
CA ARG A 487 -7.21 10.91 -13.43
C ARG A 487 -8.50 10.33 -14.01
N LYS A 488 -8.87 10.77 -15.22
CA LYS A 488 -10.02 10.22 -15.96
C LYS A 488 -9.64 8.96 -16.72
N GLU A 489 -8.44 8.94 -17.27
CA GLU A 489 -7.88 7.76 -17.91
C GLU A 489 -7.30 6.84 -16.84
N LYS A 490 -7.85 5.62 -16.76
CA LYS A 490 -7.41 4.62 -15.79
C LYS A 490 -6.26 3.85 -16.41
N SER A 491 -5.05 4.38 -16.28
CA SER A 491 -3.88 3.73 -16.85
C SER A 491 -2.79 3.60 -15.79
N SER A 492 -2.03 2.52 -15.88
CA SER A 492 -0.81 2.34 -15.12
C SER A 492 0.04 1.28 -15.80
N SER A 493 1.17 1.71 -16.37
CA SER A 493 2.16 0.83 -17.01
C SER A 493 2.74 -0.20 -16.02
N LYS A 494 2.70 0.11 -14.73
CA LYS A 494 3.34 -0.63 -13.64
C LYS A 494 2.33 -1.28 -12.69
N ALA A 495 1.04 -1.31 -13.02
CA ALA A 495 0.02 -1.93 -12.17
C ALA A 495 0.37 -3.41 -11.95
N VAL A 496 0.53 -3.84 -10.71
CA VAL A 496 0.78 -5.26 -10.38
C VAL A 496 -0.49 -5.95 -9.93
N PHE A 497 -1.47 -5.18 -9.47
CA PHE A 497 -2.63 -5.72 -8.77
C PHE A 497 -3.77 -4.69 -8.76
N ALA A 498 -4.99 -5.12 -9.08
CA ALA A 498 -6.17 -4.26 -9.02
C ALA A 498 -7.42 -5.02 -8.53
N VAL A 499 -7.85 -4.78 -7.30
CA VAL A 499 -8.92 -5.55 -6.64
C VAL A 499 -10.16 -4.71 -6.34
N ASP A 500 -11.34 -5.33 -6.39
CA ASP A 500 -12.57 -4.72 -5.90
C ASP A 500 -12.53 -4.54 -4.38
N VAL A 501 -12.87 -3.33 -3.93
CA VAL A 501 -13.01 -2.99 -2.50
C VAL A 501 -14.45 -3.18 -2.07
N CYS A 502 -15.38 -2.50 -2.76
CA CYS A 502 -16.82 -2.58 -2.49
C CYS A 502 -17.65 -2.09 -3.68
N LYS A 503 -18.96 -2.42 -3.67
CA LYS A 503 -19.99 -1.85 -4.55
C LYS A 503 -21.01 -1.10 -3.67
N ILE A 504 -21.04 0.22 -3.78
CA ILE A 504 -22.01 1.07 -3.09
C ILE A 504 -23.25 1.16 -3.97
N ARG A 505 -24.45 1.03 -3.41
CA ARG A 505 -25.73 1.11 -4.11
C ARG A 505 -26.63 2.19 -3.50
N GLY A 506 -27.55 2.72 -4.30
CA GLY A 506 -28.56 3.70 -3.87
C GLY A 506 -28.09 5.15 -4.04
N GLN A 507 -28.99 6.01 -4.53
CA GLN A 507 -28.67 7.40 -4.90
C GLN A 507 -28.16 8.23 -3.71
N GLU A 508 -28.79 8.09 -2.54
CA GLU A 508 -28.41 8.84 -1.34
C GLU A 508 -27.00 8.47 -0.87
N ASN A 509 -26.68 7.18 -0.86
CA ASN A 509 -25.33 6.70 -0.53
C ASN A 509 -24.30 7.21 -1.53
N LEU A 510 -24.63 7.28 -2.83
CA LEU A 510 -23.73 7.85 -3.83
C LEU A 510 -23.43 9.32 -3.55
N ASN A 511 -24.46 10.11 -3.26
CA ASN A 511 -24.32 11.54 -2.97
C ASN A 511 -23.42 11.76 -1.74
N ASP A 512 -23.70 11.06 -0.64
CA ASP A 512 -22.92 11.11 0.60
C ASP A 512 -21.45 10.74 0.36
N ILE A 513 -21.19 9.67 -0.40
CA ILE A 513 -19.83 9.24 -0.73
C ILE A 513 -19.10 10.31 -1.54
N TYR A 514 -19.74 10.89 -2.56
CA TYR A 514 -19.10 11.96 -3.33
C TYR A 514 -18.79 13.21 -2.51
N ASP A 515 -19.65 13.56 -1.54
CA ASP A 515 -19.38 14.65 -0.61
C ASP A 515 -18.20 14.32 0.30
N LYS A 516 -18.14 13.12 0.88
CA LYS A 516 -17.00 12.66 1.69
C LYS A 516 -15.69 12.66 0.90
N LEU A 517 -15.71 12.18 -0.35
CA LEU A 517 -14.55 12.18 -1.24
C LEU A 517 -14.05 13.60 -1.51
N ALA A 518 -14.95 14.52 -1.86
CA ALA A 518 -14.57 15.90 -2.16
C ALA A 518 -13.97 16.60 -0.94
N HIS A 519 -14.58 16.48 0.24
CA HIS A 519 -14.04 17.07 1.48
C HIS A 519 -12.70 16.44 1.86
N PHE A 520 -12.57 15.11 1.77
CA PHE A 520 -11.33 14.43 2.13
C PHE A 520 -10.17 14.82 1.21
N CYS A 521 -10.39 14.79 -0.12
CA CYS A 521 -9.34 15.12 -1.08
C CYS A 521 -8.90 16.58 -0.97
N THR A 522 -9.84 17.51 -0.81
CA THR A 522 -9.53 18.94 -0.64
C THR A 522 -8.82 19.22 0.67
N PHE A 523 -9.19 18.54 1.76
CA PHE A 523 -8.46 18.61 3.03
C PHE A 523 -7.00 18.17 2.86
N TRP A 524 -6.75 17.03 2.21
CA TRP A 524 -5.39 16.55 1.97
C TRP A 524 -4.57 17.53 1.12
N ASN A 525 -5.16 18.06 0.04
CA ASN A 525 -4.56 19.10 -0.79
C ASN A 525 -4.22 20.37 0.00
N GLY A 526 -5.07 20.77 0.93
CA GLY A 526 -4.90 21.97 1.76
C GLY A 526 -4.00 21.81 2.99
N HIS A 527 -3.74 20.59 3.48
CA HIS A 527 -3.16 20.41 4.83
C HIS A 527 -2.11 19.31 5.01
N ARG A 528 -1.92 18.41 4.04
CA ARG A 528 -0.99 17.27 4.17
C ARG A 528 0.22 17.42 3.27
N LEU A 529 1.42 17.13 3.77
CA LEU A 529 2.64 16.97 2.96
C LEU A 529 2.96 15.50 2.82
N TYR A 530 3.49 15.13 1.67
CA TYR A 530 3.98 13.80 1.44
C TYR A 530 5.18 13.53 2.35
N VAL A 531 5.03 12.56 3.22
CA VAL A 531 6.10 12.03 4.06
C VAL A 531 6.07 10.53 3.91
N GLN A 532 7.16 9.95 3.41
CA GLN A 532 7.25 8.52 3.10
C GLN A 532 6.82 7.63 4.27
N LYS A 533 7.07 8.07 5.51
CA LYS A 533 6.80 7.31 6.73
C LYS A 533 5.36 7.42 7.24
N ASP A 534 4.82 8.64 7.29
CA ASP A 534 3.59 8.93 8.04
C ASP A 534 2.45 9.49 7.19
N THR A 535 2.73 9.93 5.95
CA THR A 535 1.74 10.62 5.10
C THR A 535 2.06 10.38 3.63
N ASN A 536 1.99 9.12 3.22
CA ASN A 536 2.25 8.69 1.84
C ASN A 536 0.94 8.25 1.13
N CYS A 537 1.05 7.75 -0.10
CA CYS A 537 -0.09 7.27 -0.89
C CYS A 537 -0.92 6.16 -0.21
N GLN A 538 -0.32 5.32 0.63
CA GLN A 538 -1.02 4.24 1.33
C GLN A 538 -1.81 4.76 2.52
N HIS A 539 -1.23 5.71 3.27
CA HIS A 539 -1.95 6.41 4.34
C HIS A 539 -3.17 7.13 3.77
N PHE A 540 -3.00 7.81 2.63
CA PHE A 540 -4.10 8.42 1.90
C PHE A 540 -5.21 7.42 1.56
N VAL A 541 -4.86 6.29 0.93
CA VAL A 541 -5.84 5.26 0.55
C VAL A 541 -6.56 4.69 1.79
N VAL A 542 -5.82 4.31 2.83
CA VAL A 542 -6.40 3.73 4.05
C VAL A 542 -7.32 4.73 4.76
N GLU A 543 -6.89 5.98 4.94
CA GLU A 543 -7.70 7.03 5.55
C GLU A 543 -8.92 7.39 4.69
N LEU A 544 -8.80 7.39 3.37
CA LEU A 544 -9.93 7.62 2.48
C LEU A 544 -10.97 6.51 2.58
N LEU A 545 -10.55 5.23 2.59
CA LEU A 545 -11.44 4.10 2.80
C LEU A 545 -12.12 4.13 4.17
N LYS A 546 -11.44 4.64 5.21
CA LYS A 546 -12.03 4.87 6.54
C LYS A 546 -13.04 6.01 6.51
N ALA A 547 -12.71 7.12 5.86
CA ALA A 547 -13.58 8.30 5.75
C ALA A 547 -14.91 7.98 5.05
N ILE A 548 -14.89 7.11 4.04
CA ILE A 548 -16.10 6.64 3.35
C ILE A 548 -16.77 5.42 4.02
N GLY A 549 -16.20 4.90 5.11
CA GLY A 549 -16.81 3.83 5.91
C GLY A 549 -16.70 2.40 5.35
N VAL A 550 -15.78 2.14 4.42
CA VAL A 550 -15.67 0.81 3.76
C VAL A 550 -14.41 0.02 4.14
N TYR A 551 -13.47 0.63 4.88
CA TYR A 551 -12.19 0.00 5.24
C TYR A 551 -12.35 -1.31 6.02
N ASN A 552 -13.23 -1.36 7.03
CA ASN A 552 -13.39 -2.56 7.86
C ASN A 552 -13.95 -3.74 7.06
N GLN A 553 -14.91 -3.48 6.17
CA GLN A 553 -15.46 -4.49 5.27
C GLN A 553 -14.37 -5.00 4.31
N PHE A 554 -13.62 -4.08 3.71
CA PHE A 554 -12.50 -4.43 2.83
C PHE A 554 -11.46 -5.30 3.56
N LYS A 555 -11.00 -4.89 4.74
CA LYS A 555 -10.01 -5.63 5.53
C LYS A 555 -10.49 -7.04 5.86
N LYS A 556 -11.73 -7.18 6.32
CA LYS A 556 -12.36 -8.48 6.61
C LYS A 556 -12.40 -9.39 5.37
N ASN A 557 -12.67 -8.83 4.19
CA ASN A 557 -12.75 -9.57 2.94
C ASN A 557 -11.38 -10.07 2.45
N ILE A 558 -10.28 -9.43 2.86
CA ILE A 558 -8.93 -9.79 2.40
C ILE A 558 -8.13 -10.59 3.42
N GLU A 559 -8.24 -10.33 4.73
CA GLU A 559 -7.25 -10.74 5.73
C GLU A 559 -7.06 -12.26 5.85
N SER A 560 -8.10 -13.05 5.57
CA SER A 560 -8.06 -14.53 5.64
C SER A 560 -8.07 -15.22 4.28
N THR A 561 -7.87 -14.50 3.17
CA THR A 561 -8.02 -15.03 1.81
C THR A 561 -6.67 -15.19 1.10
N ILE A 562 -6.65 -15.90 -0.04
CA ILE A 562 -5.46 -15.98 -0.89
C ILE A 562 -4.98 -14.59 -1.34
N LEU A 563 -5.91 -13.66 -1.47
CA LEU A 563 -5.66 -12.25 -1.71
C LEU A 563 -4.92 -11.57 -0.56
N GLY A 564 -5.34 -11.80 0.68
CA GLY A 564 -4.61 -11.32 1.87
C GLY A 564 -3.21 -11.90 1.96
N LYS A 565 -3.05 -13.19 1.64
CA LYS A 565 -1.72 -13.82 1.55
C LYS A 565 -0.86 -13.13 0.49
N TYR A 566 -1.43 -12.80 -0.66
CA TYR A 566 -0.73 -12.06 -1.72
C TYR A 566 -0.31 -10.64 -1.26
N LEU A 567 -1.21 -9.89 -0.63
CA LEU A 567 -0.91 -8.57 -0.07
C LEU A 567 0.14 -8.64 1.04
N ASN A 568 0.11 -9.68 1.87
CA ASN A 568 1.13 -9.91 2.88
C ASN A 568 2.50 -10.22 2.25
N LYS A 569 2.54 -10.99 1.16
CA LYS A 569 3.78 -11.20 0.39
C LYS A 569 4.31 -9.88 -0.20
N LEU A 570 3.43 -9.05 -0.77
CA LEU A 570 3.81 -7.70 -1.24
C LEU A 570 4.48 -6.90 -0.12
N LYS A 571 3.84 -6.88 1.07
CA LYS A 571 4.36 -6.20 2.26
C LYS A 571 5.68 -6.79 2.76
N GLU A 572 5.79 -8.11 2.81
CA GLU A 572 6.94 -8.83 3.37
C GLU A 572 8.15 -8.84 2.44
N PHE A 573 7.97 -8.91 1.13
CA PHE A 573 9.10 -9.04 0.19
C PHE A 573 9.43 -7.75 -0.56
N GLY A 574 8.52 -6.76 -0.54
CA GLY A 574 8.69 -5.49 -1.26
C GLY A 574 8.71 -5.63 -2.79
N THR A 575 8.60 -6.85 -3.30
CA THR A 575 8.43 -7.20 -4.71
C THR A 575 7.40 -8.31 -4.76
N CYS A 576 6.41 -8.21 -5.64
CA CYS A 576 5.53 -9.32 -5.93
C CYS A 576 5.23 -9.34 -7.41
N GLU A 577 5.43 -10.50 -8.00
CA GLU A 577 5.02 -10.79 -9.37
C GLU A 577 3.55 -11.18 -9.36
N MET A 578 2.92 -11.34 -10.52
CA MET A 578 1.55 -11.89 -10.61
C MET A 578 1.61 -13.40 -10.41
N SER A 579 1.89 -13.80 -9.18
CA SER A 579 2.30 -15.14 -8.83
C SER A 579 1.13 -15.96 -8.26
N TYR A 580 1.09 -17.26 -8.57
CA TYR A 580 -0.02 -18.13 -8.19
C TYR A 580 0.47 -19.57 -7.96
N ILE A 581 -0.21 -20.30 -7.10
CA ILE A 581 0.08 -21.72 -6.84
C ILE A 581 -1.07 -22.53 -7.43
N ILE A 582 -0.82 -23.27 -8.51
CA ILE A 582 -1.84 -24.15 -9.10
C ILE A 582 -1.87 -25.44 -8.27
N PRO A 583 -3.04 -25.87 -7.75
CA PRO A 583 -3.16 -27.15 -7.08
C PRO A 583 -2.63 -28.30 -7.94
N GLU A 584 -1.86 -29.20 -7.33
CA GLU A 584 -1.16 -30.27 -8.05
C GLU A 584 -2.13 -31.13 -8.88
N HIS A 585 -3.26 -31.53 -8.28
CA HIS A 585 -4.28 -32.34 -8.95
C HIS A 585 -4.85 -31.65 -10.20
N LEU A 586 -5.11 -30.34 -10.12
CA LEU A 586 -5.62 -29.54 -11.24
C LEU A 586 -4.55 -29.44 -12.34
N ALA A 587 -3.29 -29.17 -11.98
CA ALA A 587 -2.19 -29.10 -12.94
C ALA A 587 -1.97 -30.43 -13.67
N GLN A 588 -2.01 -31.57 -12.95
CA GLN A 588 -1.92 -32.90 -13.54
C GLN A 588 -3.07 -33.17 -14.51
N ARG A 589 -4.29 -32.80 -14.12
CA ARG A 589 -5.50 -33.02 -14.91
C ARG A 589 -5.48 -32.19 -16.20
N ILE A 590 -5.12 -30.91 -16.12
CA ILE A 590 -4.94 -30.05 -17.30
C ILE A 590 -3.88 -30.63 -18.26
N LEU A 591 -2.72 -31.05 -17.74
CA LEU A 591 -1.66 -31.63 -18.56
C LEU A 591 -2.05 -32.96 -19.20
N LYS A 592 -2.99 -33.71 -18.59
CA LYS A 592 -3.49 -34.97 -19.11
C LYS A 592 -4.58 -34.75 -20.18
N GLU A 593 -5.53 -33.87 -19.91
CA GLU A 593 -6.74 -33.70 -20.74
C GLU A 593 -6.55 -32.68 -21.88
N CYS A 594 -5.69 -31.67 -21.70
CA CYS A 594 -5.52 -30.56 -22.65
C CYS A 594 -4.10 -30.48 -23.25
N LYS A 595 -3.32 -31.57 -23.19
CA LYS A 595 -1.89 -31.59 -23.56
C LYS A 595 -1.61 -31.00 -24.94
N ASP A 596 -2.44 -31.25 -25.94
CA ASP A 596 -2.17 -30.84 -27.32
C ASP A 596 -2.80 -29.49 -27.68
N GLU A 597 -3.64 -28.95 -26.80
CA GLU A 597 -4.38 -27.70 -27.04
C GLU A 597 -3.72 -26.49 -26.38
N ILE A 598 -3.07 -26.68 -25.23
CA ILE A 598 -2.45 -25.57 -24.49
C ILE A 598 -1.07 -25.19 -25.04
N SER A 599 -0.74 -23.91 -24.91
CA SER A 599 0.50 -23.30 -25.34
C SER A 599 1.72 -23.86 -24.61
N SER A 600 2.89 -23.75 -25.23
CA SER A 600 4.16 -24.12 -24.60
C SER A 600 4.42 -23.32 -23.32
N SER A 601 3.97 -22.07 -23.26
CA SER A 601 4.10 -21.21 -22.08
C SER A 601 3.28 -21.75 -20.91
N LEU A 602 2.01 -22.07 -21.13
CA LEU A 602 1.15 -22.65 -20.09
C LEU A 602 1.65 -24.03 -19.64
N LYS A 603 2.11 -24.89 -20.58
CA LYS A 603 2.75 -26.18 -20.24
C LYS A 603 3.93 -26.00 -19.27
N GLN A 604 4.78 -25.02 -19.51
CA GLN A 604 5.94 -24.74 -18.66
C GLN A 604 5.52 -24.28 -17.26
N LEU A 605 4.48 -23.44 -17.16
CA LEU A 605 3.93 -23.01 -15.86
C LEU A 605 3.35 -24.21 -15.10
N LEU A 606 2.53 -25.04 -15.74
CA LEU A 606 1.95 -26.24 -15.10
C LEU A 606 3.03 -27.21 -14.61
N GLN A 607 4.05 -27.47 -15.43
CA GLN A 607 5.20 -28.30 -15.02
C GLN A 607 6.01 -27.70 -13.88
N THR A 608 6.07 -26.36 -13.78
CA THR A 608 6.69 -25.67 -12.66
C THR A 608 5.87 -25.83 -11.39
N SER A 609 4.53 -25.73 -11.49
CA SER A 609 3.61 -25.94 -10.37
C SER A 609 3.67 -27.36 -9.82
N LEU A 610 3.80 -28.39 -10.68
CA LEU A 610 3.98 -29.79 -10.26
C LEU A 610 5.26 -30.03 -9.44
N LYS A 611 6.23 -29.10 -9.49
CA LYS A 611 7.44 -29.15 -8.64
C LYS A 611 7.23 -28.43 -7.30
N GLY A 612 5.98 -28.09 -6.96
CA GLY A 612 5.61 -27.33 -5.76
C GLY A 612 6.06 -25.87 -5.81
N LYS A 613 6.34 -25.32 -6.99
CA LYS A 613 6.81 -23.94 -7.17
C LYS A 613 5.67 -23.02 -7.56
N GLU A 614 5.72 -21.79 -7.05
CA GLU A 614 4.84 -20.72 -7.49
C GLU A 614 5.10 -20.38 -8.96
N ILE A 615 4.03 -20.20 -9.73
CA ILE A 615 4.08 -19.79 -11.13
C ILE A 615 3.86 -18.29 -11.25
N VAL A 616 4.26 -17.70 -12.37
CA VAL A 616 4.13 -16.26 -12.62
C VAL A 616 3.48 -16.04 -13.99
N PHE A 617 2.39 -15.27 -14.01
CA PHE A 617 1.74 -14.88 -15.25
C PHE A 617 2.47 -13.68 -15.86
N ASN A 618 3.30 -13.96 -16.88
CA ASN A 618 4.09 -12.93 -17.58
C ASN A 618 3.32 -12.25 -18.73
N SER A 619 2.19 -12.80 -19.15
CA SER A 619 1.31 -12.19 -20.13
C SER A 619 -0.16 -12.43 -19.81
N HIS A 620 -0.99 -11.49 -20.26
CA HIS A 620 -2.44 -11.54 -20.16
C HIS A 620 -3.00 -12.75 -20.90
N SER A 621 -2.52 -13.03 -22.12
CA SER A 621 -2.92 -14.21 -22.88
C SER A 621 -2.69 -15.55 -22.17
N VAL A 622 -1.63 -15.67 -21.37
CA VAL A 622 -1.34 -16.92 -20.62
C VAL A 622 -2.23 -17.03 -19.39
N LEU A 623 -2.58 -15.90 -18.76
CA LEU A 623 -3.58 -15.86 -17.68
C LEU A 623 -4.96 -16.28 -18.19
N ASP A 624 -5.39 -15.73 -19.33
CA ASP A 624 -6.65 -16.07 -20.00
C ASP A 624 -6.69 -17.56 -20.36
N GLU A 625 -5.63 -18.06 -21.02
CA GLU A 625 -5.53 -19.46 -21.41
C GLU A 625 -5.61 -20.39 -20.21
N TYR A 626 -4.92 -20.05 -19.11
CA TYR A 626 -5.01 -20.80 -17.86
C TYR A 626 -6.45 -20.85 -17.35
N TYR A 627 -7.10 -19.71 -17.23
CA TYR A 627 -8.46 -19.59 -16.69
C TYR A 627 -9.49 -20.38 -17.52
N GLU A 628 -9.44 -20.25 -18.85
CA GLU A 628 -10.31 -21.02 -19.76
C GLU A 628 -10.06 -22.53 -19.65
N THR A 629 -8.79 -22.93 -19.54
CA THR A 629 -8.45 -24.35 -19.43
C THR A 629 -8.94 -24.94 -18.11
N VAL A 630 -8.88 -24.18 -17.01
CA VAL A 630 -9.47 -24.58 -15.73
C VAL A 630 -10.97 -24.81 -15.89
N LEU A 631 -11.70 -23.85 -16.45
CA LEU A 631 -13.15 -23.97 -16.67
C LEU A 631 -13.50 -25.10 -17.64
N LYS A 632 -12.63 -25.42 -18.61
CA LYS A 632 -12.85 -26.55 -19.52
C LYS A 632 -12.72 -27.90 -18.81
N VAL A 633 -11.70 -28.04 -17.96
CA VAL A 633 -11.42 -29.30 -17.23
C VAL A 633 -12.35 -29.48 -16.04
N GLU A 634 -12.68 -28.39 -15.36
CA GLU A 634 -13.50 -28.36 -14.15
C GLU A 634 -14.39 -27.11 -14.13
N PRO A 635 -15.57 -27.16 -14.80
CA PRO A 635 -16.43 -25.99 -14.98
C PRO A 635 -16.88 -25.30 -13.69
N THR A 636 -16.99 -26.06 -12.59
CA THR A 636 -17.44 -25.55 -11.28
C THR A 636 -16.28 -25.23 -10.34
N TYR A 637 -15.03 -25.23 -10.82
CA TYR A 637 -13.85 -25.05 -9.97
C TYR A 637 -13.95 -23.77 -9.13
N PHE A 638 -14.32 -22.65 -9.75
CA PHE A 638 -14.41 -21.35 -9.08
C PHE A 638 -15.72 -21.12 -8.31
N ASP A 639 -16.70 -22.03 -8.41
CA ASP A 639 -17.99 -21.90 -7.70
C ASP A 639 -17.92 -22.37 -6.23
N LEU A 640 -16.84 -23.07 -5.86
CA LEU A 640 -16.75 -23.80 -4.60
C LEU A 640 -15.80 -23.16 -3.60
N GLY A 641 -16.35 -22.77 -2.44
CA GLY A 641 -15.58 -22.46 -1.23
C GLY A 641 -14.47 -21.42 -1.44
N ASP A 642 -13.23 -21.81 -1.14
CA ASP A 642 -12.06 -20.93 -1.24
C ASP A 642 -11.60 -20.66 -2.68
N HIS A 643 -11.99 -21.49 -3.65
CA HIS A 643 -11.63 -21.28 -5.07
C HIS A 643 -12.27 -20.03 -5.65
N LYS A 644 -13.43 -19.61 -5.13
CA LYS A 644 -14.01 -18.30 -5.49
C LYS A 644 -13.07 -17.14 -5.19
N LYS A 645 -12.29 -17.23 -4.10
CA LYS A 645 -11.29 -16.20 -3.74
C LYS A 645 -10.04 -16.29 -4.61
N GLU A 646 -9.73 -17.48 -5.14
CA GLU A 646 -8.69 -17.65 -6.17
C GLU A 646 -9.11 -16.94 -7.46
N GLU A 647 -10.39 -17.09 -7.86
CA GLU A 647 -10.97 -16.37 -9.00
C GLU A 647 -10.82 -14.85 -8.83
N GLU A 648 -11.07 -14.32 -7.64
CA GLU A 648 -10.90 -12.89 -7.33
C GLU A 648 -9.44 -12.41 -7.48
N LEU A 649 -8.46 -13.23 -7.10
CA LEU A 649 -7.04 -12.93 -7.30
C LEU A 649 -6.68 -12.94 -8.79
N LEU A 650 -7.15 -13.92 -9.55
CA LEU A 650 -6.92 -13.98 -11.00
C LEU A 650 -7.58 -12.80 -11.72
N LYS A 651 -8.80 -12.42 -11.33
CA LYS A 651 -9.47 -11.18 -11.78
C LYS A 651 -8.66 -9.94 -11.42
N ALA A 652 -7.97 -9.92 -10.28
CA ALA A 652 -7.12 -8.81 -9.92
C ALA A 652 -5.88 -8.68 -10.81
N TYR A 653 -5.33 -9.80 -11.30
CA TYR A 653 -4.26 -9.82 -12.29
C TYR A 653 -4.73 -9.40 -13.68
N ASP A 654 -5.89 -9.91 -14.14
CA ASP A 654 -6.53 -9.50 -15.39
C ASP A 654 -6.70 -7.97 -15.44
N ARG A 655 -7.30 -7.38 -14.41
CA ARG A 655 -7.49 -5.92 -14.31
C ARG A 655 -6.17 -5.15 -14.34
N ALA A 656 -5.13 -5.67 -13.71
CA ALA A 656 -3.80 -5.07 -13.77
C ALA A 656 -3.22 -5.13 -15.18
N PHE A 657 -3.39 -6.23 -15.94
CA PHE A 657 -3.04 -6.26 -17.36
C PHE A 657 -3.84 -5.25 -18.19
N TRP A 658 -5.14 -5.08 -17.93
CA TRP A 658 -5.95 -4.05 -18.57
C TRP A 658 -5.47 -2.63 -18.28
N LEU A 659 -5.07 -2.34 -17.04
CA LEU A 659 -4.48 -1.05 -16.66
C LEU A 659 -3.16 -0.79 -17.40
N ARG A 660 -2.32 -1.83 -17.55
CA ARG A 660 -1.08 -1.76 -18.34
C ARG A 660 -1.37 -1.52 -19.81
N ARG A 661 -2.32 -2.24 -20.40
CA ARG A 661 -2.74 -2.05 -21.80
C ARG A 661 -3.29 -0.64 -22.06
N GLN A 662 -3.91 -0.02 -21.06
CA GLN A 662 -4.42 1.35 -21.15
C GLN A 662 -3.33 2.40 -21.07
N SER A 663 -2.16 2.06 -20.54
CA SER A 663 -1.01 2.95 -20.57
C SER A 663 -0.52 3.11 -22.00
N SER A 664 -0.35 4.37 -22.42
CA SER A 664 0.26 4.74 -23.71
C SER A 664 1.54 3.93 -23.98
N LYS A 665 2.40 3.81 -22.96
CA LYS A 665 3.68 3.08 -22.97
C LYS A 665 3.58 1.60 -23.35
N LEU A 666 2.51 0.90 -22.97
CA LEU A 666 2.37 -0.56 -23.13
C LEU A 666 1.19 -0.97 -24.00
N SER A 667 0.43 -0.03 -24.56
CA SER A 667 -0.73 -0.29 -25.42
C SER A 667 -0.47 -1.29 -26.57
N ASN A 668 0.75 -1.28 -27.12
CA ASN A 668 1.17 -2.15 -28.21
C ASN A 668 1.90 -3.42 -27.76
N ASP A 669 2.22 -3.55 -26.47
CA ASP A 669 2.98 -4.68 -25.95
C ASP A 669 2.13 -5.98 -26.05
N PRO A 670 2.61 -7.02 -26.75
CA PRO A 670 1.88 -8.29 -26.84
C PRO A 670 1.63 -8.96 -25.49
N ARG A 671 2.45 -8.66 -24.46
CA ARG A 671 2.31 -9.25 -23.12
C ARG A 671 1.06 -8.77 -22.39
N VAL A 672 0.52 -7.60 -22.71
CA VAL A 672 -0.68 -7.05 -22.03
C VAL A 672 -1.96 -7.27 -22.84
N LYS A 673 -1.86 -7.88 -24.02
CA LYS A 673 -3.00 -8.21 -24.87
C LYS A 673 -3.67 -9.51 -24.39
N PRO A 674 -5.00 -9.51 -24.21
CA PRO A 674 -5.74 -10.72 -23.86
C PRO A 674 -5.61 -11.76 -24.97
N LEU A 675 -5.90 -13.01 -24.64
CA LEU A 675 -5.90 -14.12 -25.60
C LEU A 675 -6.95 -13.89 -26.71
N ARG A 676 -8.12 -13.37 -26.33
CA ARG A 676 -9.22 -13.03 -27.23
C ARG A 676 -10.07 -11.88 -26.66
N ASP A 677 -10.94 -11.35 -27.50
CA ASP A 677 -11.89 -10.28 -27.16
C ASP A 677 -13.32 -10.78 -27.45
N PRO A 678 -14.22 -10.90 -26.45
CA PRO A 678 -14.02 -10.55 -25.04
C PRO A 678 -13.07 -11.51 -24.31
N CYS A 679 -12.38 -10.98 -23.30
CA CYS A 679 -11.53 -11.74 -22.39
C CYS A 679 -12.38 -12.73 -21.55
N PRO A 680 -11.87 -13.91 -21.17
CA PRO A 680 -12.65 -14.90 -20.42
C PRO A 680 -13.08 -14.46 -19.01
N PHE A 681 -12.46 -13.43 -18.43
CA PHE A 681 -12.92 -12.81 -17.19
C PHE A 681 -14.14 -11.88 -17.39
N ASP A 682 -14.56 -11.68 -18.65
CA ASP A 682 -15.65 -10.81 -19.06
C ASP A 682 -16.93 -11.57 -19.46
N THR A 683 -17.37 -12.50 -18.62
CA THR A 683 -18.55 -13.34 -18.89
C THR A 683 -19.90 -12.57 -18.89
N ASN A 684 -19.92 -11.29 -18.51
CA ASN A 684 -21.14 -10.48 -18.39
C ASN A 684 -21.19 -9.29 -19.36
N GLY A 685 -20.41 -9.31 -20.46
CA GLY A 685 -20.40 -8.23 -21.47
C GLY A 685 -19.98 -6.87 -20.89
N GLY A 686 -19.17 -6.90 -19.84
CA GLY A 686 -18.55 -5.73 -19.21
C GLY A 686 -17.13 -5.57 -19.72
N ALA A 687 -16.99 -5.46 -21.05
CA ALA A 687 -15.73 -5.22 -21.75
C ALA A 687 -14.97 -4.17 -20.97
N ASN A 688 -13.90 -4.58 -20.29
CA ASN A 688 -13.14 -3.79 -19.33
C ASN A 688 -13.86 -3.49 -18.00
N THR A 689 -13.84 -4.41 -17.02
CA THR A 689 -14.24 -4.08 -15.62
C THR A 689 -13.49 -2.88 -15.02
N VAL A 690 -12.35 -2.51 -15.62
CA VAL A 690 -11.62 -1.26 -15.40
C VAL A 690 -12.22 -0.07 -16.16
N LYS A 691 -12.60 -0.17 -17.45
CA LYS A 691 -13.10 0.98 -18.24
C LYS A 691 -14.61 1.20 -18.16
N GLU A 692 -15.44 0.17 -18.35
CA GLU A 692 -16.85 0.32 -18.72
C GLU A 692 -17.73 -0.58 -17.83
N GLY A 693 -18.78 -0.02 -17.20
CA GLY A 693 -19.67 -0.79 -16.32
C GLY A 693 -19.30 -0.82 -14.83
N ALA A 694 -18.45 0.10 -14.37
CA ALA A 694 -18.09 0.22 -12.94
C ALA A 694 -19.08 1.07 -12.12
N PHE A 695 -20.09 1.67 -12.75
CA PHE A 695 -21.01 2.58 -12.09
C PHE A 695 -22.31 2.72 -12.86
N TYR A 696 -23.36 3.12 -12.14
CA TYR A 696 -24.56 3.76 -12.69
C TYR A 696 -24.91 4.85 -11.68
N LEU A 697 -24.79 6.12 -12.05
CA LEU A 697 -24.74 7.21 -11.07
C LEU A 697 -26.12 7.81 -10.77
N GLY A 698 -27.18 7.23 -11.36
CA GLY A 698 -28.55 7.72 -11.27
C GLY A 698 -28.64 9.21 -11.60
N ASP A 699 -29.27 9.97 -10.71
CA ASP A 699 -29.51 11.41 -10.85
C ASP A 699 -28.42 12.27 -10.22
N TYR A 700 -27.25 11.70 -9.93
CA TYR A 700 -26.15 12.46 -9.33
C TYR A 700 -25.71 13.58 -10.28
N ALA A 701 -25.91 14.83 -9.87
CA ALA A 701 -25.47 16.01 -10.59
C ALA A 701 -24.92 17.02 -9.57
N PRO A 702 -23.60 17.23 -9.48
CA PRO A 702 -23.07 18.23 -8.58
C PRO A 702 -23.52 19.62 -9.02
N GLU A 703 -23.95 20.44 -8.04
CA GLU A 703 -24.33 21.83 -8.29
C GLU A 703 -23.16 22.60 -8.88
N TYR A 704 -23.46 23.52 -9.79
CA TYR A 704 -22.45 24.43 -10.32
C TYR A 704 -21.94 25.31 -9.17
N PRO A 705 -20.62 25.37 -8.92
CA PRO A 705 -20.08 26.17 -7.82
C PRO A 705 -20.29 27.66 -8.13
N VAL A 706 -21.21 28.29 -7.39
CA VAL A 706 -21.51 29.72 -7.47
C VAL A 706 -20.94 30.41 -6.22
N PRO A 707 -20.19 31.51 -6.35
CA PRO A 707 -19.73 32.27 -5.20
C PRO A 707 -20.90 32.68 -4.29
N SER A 708 -20.68 32.66 -2.97
CA SER A 708 -21.71 33.00 -1.98
C SER A 708 -22.27 34.42 -2.20
N THR A 709 -21.43 35.36 -2.64
CA THR A 709 -21.78 36.73 -3.06
C THR A 709 -22.84 36.72 -4.17
N VAL A 710 -22.60 35.95 -5.24
CA VAL A 710 -23.50 35.81 -6.39
C VAL A 710 -24.79 35.11 -5.96
N LEU A 711 -24.69 34.05 -5.16
CA LEU A 711 -25.87 33.35 -4.64
C LEU A 711 -26.75 34.26 -3.78
N ASN A 712 -26.13 35.12 -2.96
CA ASN A 712 -26.84 36.10 -2.14
C ASN A 712 -27.50 37.20 -2.99
N GLN A 713 -26.83 37.66 -4.05
CA GLN A 713 -27.42 38.60 -5.01
C GLN A 713 -28.63 37.98 -5.73
N LEU A 714 -28.52 36.73 -6.18
CA LEU A 714 -29.64 36.00 -6.81
C LEU A 714 -30.81 35.82 -5.84
N LYS A 715 -30.54 35.45 -4.58
CA LYS A 715 -31.57 35.34 -3.53
C LYS A 715 -32.24 36.68 -3.22
N GLN A 716 -31.47 37.78 -3.17
CA GLN A 716 -32.01 39.13 -3.00
C GLN A 716 -32.87 39.56 -4.19
N GLN A 717 -32.45 39.25 -5.42
CA GLN A 717 -33.23 39.54 -6.63
C GLN A 717 -34.54 38.74 -6.66
N GLN A 718 -34.52 37.45 -6.30
CA GLN A 718 -35.72 36.64 -6.19
C GLN A 718 -36.70 37.17 -5.12
N ARG A 719 -36.19 37.73 -4.01
CA ARG A 719 -37.02 38.39 -2.99
C ARG A 719 -37.60 39.74 -3.42
N ARG A 720 -36.96 40.43 -4.37
CA ARG A 720 -37.50 41.68 -4.95
C ARG A 720 -38.55 41.43 -6.02
N ASN A 721 -38.50 40.27 -6.66
CA ASN A 721 -39.43 39.86 -7.71
C ASN A 721 -40.68 39.12 -7.19
N LYS A 722 -40.67 38.72 -5.91
CA LYS A 722 -41.83 38.23 -5.17
C LYS A 722 -42.43 39.38 -4.38
#